data_AF-A0A7Y2DJ28-F1
#
_entry.id   AF-A0A7Y2DJ28-F1
#
_cell.length_a   1.000
_cell.length_b   1.000
_cell.length_c   1.000
_cell.angle_alpha   90.00
_cell.angle_beta   90.00
_cell.angle_gamma   90.00
#
_symmetry.space_group_name_H-M   'P 1'
#
loop_
_entity.id
_entity.type
_entity.pdbx_description
1 polymer ?
#
loop_
_entity_poly.entity_id
_entity_poly.type
_entity_poly.pdbx_seq_one_letter_code
_entity_poly.pdbx_strand_id
1 'polypeptide(L)'
;MGIAMDRFLKHLVALILLTVTLASCKAQKFTTHAVQRGETVEGIAKQYNVTPYDIFQLNKEIKRGDALKPNTILVLPRTSSSTTVSRPSTETGNQGVGKLDPDGEEPISFTSHRVRKRETLYGIAKRFGITEEDIKKYNPELYSSQLDRGMTLKIPQYRRPRTGEDMMNEEDFETYTVAPKETRWSIAHKYGITVDSMLILNPELSKTTDYLAVGQELQMPRLPGSTVENQETQLFLSYTVPPKMNFFQLKQRFGVEPDEIVRLNPEITERGGLKEGMVIRIPQKKLDAGEINTDNYNFYEVKPKQTVFSLTRKLGISYADLLELNPSLSEGLKAGMVLKVPKDQKGDFEVRNALVLDKINLIDSIDGSMRPKLLFLLPFRLDKIDMSDATEVANIIETRNSLKYSLGLYSGALVALDSIADLGVSVDVKTFDNQLSLARTKQILQSENLRNVHAIIGPLDMPSLKETAVRAKENQVPIIAPIPAESDLSLSNVYYSYTSNKLLRKRMLDYMEDIAKDQNMVIISDSTHANARNAILELFPSAKIAEVKEEEENIGIDIEEFKSLLSDEVENWVFVETDNSKLVSSVSSILNSLHNSLLDVEEPDREKVKVRMFTTNKNNAFESDVISSSHLSNLQFTYPSVYRMPSDNAFAKRYERRFGSTPDLYAVRGFDITYDLLLKLAYNTNLMEVSKFIGETEYTGNKFDYEKDNVSGYFNQASYILTFDDLRIKQVQ
;
A
#
# COMPACT_ATOMS: atom_id res chain seq x y z
N MET A 1 -14.78 -47.57 24.06
CA MET A 1 -15.86 -46.69 23.56
C MET A 1 -16.00 -45.35 24.31
N GLY A 2 -15.56 -45.21 25.57
CA GLY A 2 -15.77 -43.98 26.36
C GLY A 2 -14.90 -42.75 26.00
N ILE A 3 -13.69 -42.95 25.47
CA ILE A 3 -12.73 -41.84 25.25
C ILE A 3 -13.05 -41.04 23.97
N ALA A 4 -13.67 -41.68 22.97
CA ALA A 4 -14.08 -41.02 21.73
C ALA A 4 -15.31 -40.11 21.93
N MET A 5 -16.23 -40.50 22.83
CA MET A 5 -17.44 -39.73 23.12
C MET A 5 -17.12 -38.41 23.84
N ASP A 6 -16.13 -38.40 24.73
CA ASP A 6 -15.73 -37.22 25.50
C ASP A 6 -15.01 -36.16 24.64
N ARG A 7 -14.24 -36.60 23.62
CA ARG A 7 -13.64 -35.68 22.63
C ARG A 7 -14.69 -35.07 21.70
N PHE A 8 -15.68 -35.85 21.27
CA PHE A 8 -16.76 -35.35 20.43
C PHE A 8 -17.61 -34.30 21.17
N LEU A 9 -17.91 -34.55 22.45
CA LEU A 9 -18.68 -33.60 23.27
C LEU A 9 -17.91 -32.31 23.53
N LYS A 10 -16.58 -32.37 23.72
CA LYS A 10 -15.73 -31.18 23.86
C LYS A 10 -15.66 -30.35 22.57
N HIS A 11 -15.58 -30.99 21.41
CA HIS A 11 -15.62 -30.27 20.13
C HIS A 11 -17.00 -29.70 19.82
N LEU A 12 -18.08 -30.38 20.18
CA LEU A 12 -19.45 -29.88 20.05
C LEU A 12 -19.68 -28.66 20.96
N VAL A 13 -19.21 -28.70 22.21
CA VAL A 13 -19.32 -27.57 23.16
C VAL A 13 -18.44 -26.40 22.71
N ALA A 14 -17.26 -26.66 22.15
CA ALA A 14 -16.41 -25.61 21.57
C ALA A 14 -17.03 -24.97 20.31
N LEU A 15 -17.71 -25.75 19.47
CA LEU A 15 -18.43 -25.25 18.29
C LEU A 15 -19.68 -24.43 18.68
N ILE A 16 -20.36 -24.82 19.75
CA ILE A 16 -21.49 -24.06 20.33
C ILE A 16 -20.98 -22.77 21.01
N LEU A 17 -19.80 -22.78 21.66
CA LEU A 17 -19.18 -21.57 22.21
C LEU A 17 -18.68 -20.61 21.11
N LEU A 18 -18.21 -21.14 19.97
CA LEU A 18 -17.76 -20.35 18.83
C LEU A 18 -18.93 -19.69 18.08
N THR A 19 -20.11 -20.31 18.09
CA THR A 19 -21.32 -19.74 17.47
C THR A 19 -22.03 -18.73 18.37
N VAL A 20 -21.81 -18.77 19.69
CA VAL A 20 -22.42 -17.83 20.66
C VAL A 20 -21.56 -16.58 20.93
N THR A 21 -20.31 -16.52 20.44
CA THR A 21 -19.44 -15.32 20.54
C THR A 21 -19.55 -14.35 19.36
N LEU A 22 -20.42 -14.62 18.39
CA LEU A 22 -20.93 -13.63 17.43
C LEU A 22 -21.93 -12.68 18.11
N ALA A 23 -21.46 -11.95 19.12
CA ALA A 23 -22.17 -10.80 19.63
C ALA A 23 -22.20 -9.74 18.52
N SER A 24 -23.40 -9.48 18.01
CA SER A 24 -23.66 -8.54 16.92
C SER A 24 -23.04 -7.18 17.20
N CYS A 25 -22.03 -6.80 16.42
CA CYS A 25 -21.68 -5.40 16.25
C CYS A 25 -22.88 -4.74 15.57
N LYS A 26 -23.61 -3.88 16.28
CA LYS A 26 -24.61 -3.01 15.62
C LYS A 26 -23.83 -2.03 14.74
N ALA A 27 -23.69 -2.35 13.46
CA ALA A 27 -23.20 -1.42 12.46
C ALA A 27 -24.09 -0.17 12.47
N GLN A 28 -23.46 1.00 12.55
CA GLN A 28 -24.15 2.27 12.43
C GLN A 28 -24.67 2.37 10.98
N LYS A 29 -25.99 2.48 10.80
CA LYS A 29 -26.62 2.47 9.48
C LYS A 29 -26.51 3.86 8.83
N PHE A 30 -26.17 3.93 7.54
CA PHE A 30 -26.01 5.17 6.78
C PHE A 30 -27.13 5.33 5.74
N THR A 31 -27.34 6.56 5.27
CA THR A 31 -28.24 6.92 4.16
C THR A 31 -27.57 7.99 3.30
N THR A 32 -28.01 8.19 2.07
CA THR A 32 -27.47 9.20 1.17
C THR A 32 -28.53 10.24 0.80
N HIS A 33 -28.10 11.46 0.47
CA HIS A 33 -28.97 12.54 0.05
C HIS A 33 -28.34 13.35 -1.08
N ALA A 34 -29.00 13.39 -2.25
CA ALA A 34 -28.58 14.23 -3.36
C ALA A 34 -29.08 15.67 -3.16
N VAL A 35 -28.14 16.60 -3.00
CA VAL A 35 -28.39 18.02 -2.71
C VAL A 35 -29.17 18.67 -3.84
N GLN A 36 -30.31 19.26 -3.52
CA GLN A 36 -31.12 20.04 -4.44
C GLN A 36 -30.69 21.52 -4.45
N ARG A 37 -31.11 22.23 -5.50
CA ARG A 37 -30.72 23.64 -5.70
C ARG A 37 -31.26 24.52 -4.57
N GLY A 38 -30.35 25.08 -3.78
CA GLY A 38 -30.65 26.02 -2.69
C GLY A 38 -30.70 25.39 -1.29
N GLU A 39 -30.41 24.10 -1.15
CA GLU A 39 -30.31 23.44 0.15
C GLU A 39 -29.00 23.79 0.89
N THR A 40 -29.05 23.82 2.22
CA THR A 40 -27.89 24.06 3.09
C THR A 40 -27.63 22.85 3.99
N VAL A 41 -26.40 22.70 4.49
CA VAL A 41 -26.03 21.58 5.38
C VAL A 41 -26.89 21.61 6.65
N GLU A 42 -27.23 22.81 7.14
CA GLU A 42 -28.12 23.00 8.28
C GLU A 42 -29.56 22.56 7.97
N GLY A 43 -30.05 22.79 6.75
CA GLY A 43 -31.36 22.33 6.29
C GLY A 43 -31.43 20.80 6.19
N ILE A 44 -30.38 20.19 5.62
CA ILE A 44 -30.29 18.74 5.43
C ILE A 44 -30.08 18.03 6.78
N ALA A 45 -29.23 18.56 7.66
CA ALA A 45 -29.06 18.05 9.03
C ALA A 45 -30.39 18.01 9.79
N LYS A 46 -31.19 19.07 9.64
CA LYS A 46 -32.52 19.18 10.26
C LYS A 46 -33.56 18.24 9.63
N GLN A 47 -33.40 17.91 8.35
CA GLN A 47 -34.24 16.95 7.61
C GLN A 47 -33.98 15.51 8.04
N TYR A 48 -32.71 15.15 8.29
CA TYR A 48 -32.30 13.78 8.64
C TYR A 48 -32.09 13.54 10.14
N ASN A 49 -32.36 14.56 10.97
CA ASN A 49 -32.24 14.51 12.43
C ASN A 49 -30.83 14.15 12.93
N VAL A 50 -29.82 14.74 12.29
CA VAL A 50 -28.39 14.60 12.62
C VAL A 50 -27.81 15.98 12.89
N THR A 51 -26.64 16.08 13.53
CA THR A 51 -26.01 17.39 13.67
C THR A 51 -25.29 17.78 12.37
N PRO A 52 -25.21 19.08 12.02
CA PRO A 52 -24.36 19.51 10.91
C PRO A 52 -22.91 19.04 11.07
N TYR A 53 -22.44 18.93 12.32
CA TYR A 53 -21.14 18.37 12.65
C TYR A 53 -21.00 16.91 12.19
N ASP A 54 -22.00 16.06 12.40
CA ASP A 54 -21.99 14.67 11.96
C ASP A 54 -21.93 14.56 10.42
N ILE A 55 -22.61 15.47 9.72
CA ILE A 55 -22.53 15.55 8.25
C ILE A 55 -21.12 15.95 7.81
N PHE A 56 -20.53 16.98 8.42
CA PHE A 56 -19.16 17.41 8.08
C PHE A 56 -18.10 16.36 8.43
N GLN A 57 -18.32 15.53 9.45
CA GLN A 57 -17.41 14.45 9.81
C GLN A 57 -17.41 13.30 8.79
N LEU A 58 -18.56 13.04 8.17
CA LEU A 58 -18.73 11.99 7.15
C LEU A 58 -18.47 12.48 5.73
N ASN A 59 -18.53 13.80 5.49
CA ASN A 59 -18.32 14.45 4.19
C ASN A 59 -17.25 15.55 4.34
N LYS A 60 -16.00 15.15 4.64
CA LYS A 60 -14.89 16.03 5.04
C LYS A 60 -14.43 17.02 3.95
N GLU A 61 -14.83 16.77 2.70
CA GLU A 61 -14.59 17.61 1.54
C GLU A 61 -15.42 18.90 1.54
N ILE A 62 -16.45 18.98 2.39
CA ILE A 62 -17.31 20.17 2.52
C ILE A 62 -16.87 20.96 3.74
N LYS A 63 -16.38 22.19 3.51
CA LYS A 63 -15.93 23.05 4.60
C LYS A 63 -17.09 23.86 5.18
N ARG A 64 -17.03 24.13 6.47
CA ARG A 64 -18.05 24.90 7.19
C ARG A 64 -18.12 26.32 6.62
N GLY A 65 -19.23 26.64 5.95
CA GLY A 65 -19.48 27.94 5.33
C GLY A 65 -19.45 27.96 3.79
N ASP A 66 -19.07 26.85 3.14
CA ASP A 66 -19.14 26.74 1.68
C ASP A 66 -20.58 26.49 1.20
N ALA A 67 -20.97 27.10 0.08
CA ALA A 67 -22.28 26.86 -0.54
C ALA A 67 -22.33 25.46 -1.17
N LEU A 68 -23.32 24.66 -0.76
CA LEU A 68 -23.55 23.32 -1.28
C LEU A 68 -23.91 23.35 -2.78
N LYS A 69 -23.22 22.52 -3.58
CA LYS A 69 -23.46 22.43 -5.03
C LYS A 69 -24.61 21.45 -5.32
N PRO A 70 -25.57 21.80 -6.19
CA PRO A 70 -26.65 20.89 -6.58
C PRO A 70 -26.10 19.57 -7.17
N ASN A 71 -26.80 18.46 -6.91
CA ASN A 71 -26.47 17.07 -7.26
C ASN A 71 -25.21 16.49 -6.57
N THR A 72 -24.72 17.13 -5.51
CA THR A 72 -23.72 16.53 -4.62
C THR A 72 -24.41 15.49 -3.73
N ILE A 73 -23.88 14.27 -3.64
CA ILE A 73 -24.47 13.20 -2.81
C ILE A 73 -23.79 13.21 -1.44
N LEU A 74 -24.56 13.47 -0.38
CA LEU A 74 -24.09 13.48 1.00
C LEU A 74 -24.36 12.15 1.69
N VAL A 75 -23.40 11.65 2.46
CA VAL A 75 -23.56 10.47 3.32
C VAL A 75 -23.94 10.92 4.74
N LEU A 76 -25.03 10.37 5.27
CA LEU A 76 -25.66 10.79 6.52
C LEU A 76 -25.81 9.59 7.49
N PRO A 77 -25.62 9.77 8.81
CA PRO A 77 -25.83 8.70 9.79
C PRO A 77 -27.32 8.57 10.14
N ARG A 78 -27.85 7.36 10.30
CA ARG A 78 -29.25 7.15 10.73
C ARG A 78 -29.34 7.19 12.26
N THR A 79 -29.98 8.22 12.84
CA THR A 79 -30.29 8.22 14.28
C THR A 79 -31.48 7.32 14.57
N SER A 80 -31.27 6.28 15.38
CA SER A 80 -32.35 5.63 16.11
C SER A 80 -32.79 6.57 17.23
N SER A 81 -34.09 6.77 17.41
CA SER A 81 -34.68 7.63 18.43
C SER A 81 -34.00 7.52 19.80
N SER A 82 -33.39 8.62 20.25
CA SER A 82 -33.03 9.01 21.63
C SER A 82 -32.63 7.90 22.61
N THR A 83 -31.33 7.71 22.83
CA THR A 83 -30.83 7.28 24.14
C THR A 83 -30.84 8.49 25.07
N THR A 84 -31.82 8.52 25.96
CA THR A 84 -31.88 9.40 27.12
C THR A 84 -30.60 9.23 27.95
N VAL A 85 -30.01 10.34 28.37
CA VAL A 85 -28.99 10.37 29.41
C VAL A 85 -29.61 9.79 30.68
N SER A 86 -29.08 8.67 31.17
CA SER A 86 -29.42 8.15 32.50
C SER A 86 -28.15 7.89 33.31
N ARG A 87 -27.94 8.77 34.29
CA ARG A 87 -27.46 8.35 35.63
C ARG A 87 -28.50 7.38 36.23
N PRO A 88 -28.08 6.49 37.14
CA PRO A 88 -28.83 5.29 37.47
C PRO A 88 -30.10 5.61 38.26
N SER A 89 -31.17 4.86 37.99
CA SER A 89 -32.36 4.83 38.82
C SER A 89 -32.72 3.39 39.19
N THR A 90 -32.93 3.20 40.48
CA THR A 90 -33.57 2.04 41.12
C THR A 90 -35.03 1.88 40.67
N GLU A 91 -35.48 0.64 40.86
CA GLU A 91 -36.73 -0.02 40.46
C GLU A 91 -38.05 0.73 40.79
N THR A 92 -39.07 0.57 39.93
CA THR A 92 -40.24 -0.33 40.13
C THR A 92 -41.30 0.00 39.06
N GLY A 93 -41.90 -1.02 38.43
CA GLY A 93 -42.82 -0.85 37.30
C GLY A 93 -44.28 -0.58 37.66
N ASN A 94 -45.10 -0.20 36.67
CA ASN A 94 -46.23 -0.99 36.17
C ASN A 94 -46.89 -0.31 34.94
N GLN A 95 -47.59 -1.11 34.14
CA GLN A 95 -48.21 -0.74 32.87
C GLN A 95 -49.41 0.23 32.98
N GLY A 96 -49.70 0.96 31.89
CA GLY A 96 -50.99 1.60 31.67
C GLY A 96 -51.02 2.53 30.45
N VAL A 97 -51.64 2.07 29.36
CA VAL A 97 -51.97 2.88 28.17
C VAL A 97 -53.07 3.88 28.54
N GLY A 98 -52.85 5.19 28.31
CA GLY A 98 -53.91 6.17 28.51
C GLY A 98 -53.50 7.64 28.32
N LYS A 99 -54.02 8.21 27.22
CA LYS A 99 -54.29 9.63 26.93
C LYS A 99 -53.10 10.59 26.68
N LEU A 100 -53.08 11.08 25.44
CA LEU A 100 -52.51 12.37 25.09
C LEU A 100 -53.35 13.48 25.75
N ASP A 101 -52.75 14.22 26.68
CA ASP A 101 -53.08 15.62 26.88
C ASP A 101 -51.89 16.47 26.36
N PRO A 102 -52.15 17.52 25.57
CA PRO A 102 -51.13 18.28 24.88
C PRO A 102 -50.86 19.58 25.64
N ASP A 103 -49.76 19.66 26.38
CA ASP A 103 -49.31 20.96 26.86
C ASP A 103 -47.78 21.01 26.86
N GLY A 104 -47.24 21.87 26.00
CA GLY A 104 -45.83 22.25 26.04
C GLY A 104 -45.11 22.41 24.70
N GLU A 105 -45.75 22.19 23.55
CA GLU A 105 -45.09 22.46 22.26
C GLU A 105 -45.46 23.85 21.72
N GLU A 106 -44.47 24.74 21.66
CA GLU A 106 -44.60 26.02 20.95
C GLU A 106 -44.61 25.78 19.42
N PRO A 107 -45.48 26.48 18.67
CA PRO A 107 -45.55 26.31 17.22
C PRO A 107 -44.29 26.82 16.52
N ILE A 108 -43.81 26.08 15.52
CA ILE A 108 -42.55 26.37 14.82
C ILE A 108 -42.72 27.56 13.85
N SER A 109 -43.95 27.79 13.36
CA SER A 109 -44.34 29.00 12.63
C SER A 109 -45.87 29.15 12.57
N PHE A 110 -46.35 30.32 12.13
CA PHE A 110 -47.77 30.59 11.92
C PHE A 110 -48.08 30.85 10.44
N THR A 111 -49.19 30.31 9.95
CA THR A 111 -49.71 30.61 8.60
C THR A 111 -51.02 31.38 8.71
N SER A 112 -51.19 32.43 7.90
CA SER A 112 -52.45 33.19 7.85
C SER A 112 -53.45 32.54 6.86
N HIS A 113 -54.66 32.22 7.32
CA HIS A 113 -55.74 31.65 6.50
C HIS A 113 -56.98 32.55 6.49
N ARG A 114 -57.42 32.96 5.29
CA ARG A 114 -58.64 33.76 5.13
C ARG A 114 -59.86 32.86 4.90
N VAL A 115 -60.84 32.95 5.81
CA VAL A 115 -62.03 32.10 5.87
C VAL A 115 -62.90 32.29 4.62
N ARG A 116 -63.16 31.19 3.91
CA ARG A 116 -63.99 31.19 2.69
C ARG A 116 -65.47 30.93 3.01
N LYS A 117 -66.35 31.15 2.01
CA LYS A 117 -67.81 30.96 2.17
C LYS A 117 -68.12 29.50 2.54
N ARG A 118 -68.81 29.29 3.67
CA ARG A 118 -69.21 27.98 4.25
C ARG A 118 -68.07 27.14 4.87
N GLU A 119 -66.91 27.72 5.19
CA GLU A 119 -65.92 27.03 6.03
C GLU A 119 -66.29 27.06 7.52
N THR A 120 -65.92 26.02 8.27
CA THR A 120 -66.11 25.91 9.72
C THR A 120 -64.78 25.70 10.42
N LEU A 121 -64.69 26.03 11.72
CA LEU A 121 -63.48 25.83 12.53
C LEU A 121 -63.02 24.36 12.49
N TYR A 122 -63.94 23.41 12.64
CA TYR A 122 -63.67 21.98 12.47
C TYR A 122 -63.02 21.65 11.12
N GLY A 123 -63.59 22.16 10.02
CA GLY A 123 -63.09 21.89 8.67
C GLY A 123 -61.69 22.48 8.44
N ILE A 124 -61.41 23.64 9.04
CA ILE A 124 -60.09 24.29 8.97
C ILE A 124 -59.08 23.53 9.84
N ALA A 125 -59.43 23.21 11.09
CA ALA A 125 -58.61 22.43 12.02
C ALA A 125 -58.22 21.07 11.42
N LYS A 126 -59.19 20.35 10.85
CA LYS A 126 -58.96 19.08 10.16
C LYS A 126 -58.06 19.22 8.92
N ARG A 127 -58.21 20.28 8.14
CA ARG A 127 -57.38 20.54 6.95
C ARG A 127 -55.92 20.77 7.31
N PHE A 128 -55.67 21.55 8.35
CA PHE A 128 -54.31 21.87 8.80
C PHE A 128 -53.76 20.86 9.79
N GLY A 129 -54.58 19.91 10.24
CA GLY A 129 -54.13 18.87 11.15
C GLY A 129 -53.81 19.41 12.54
N ILE A 130 -54.68 20.25 13.08
CA ILE A 130 -54.58 20.77 14.45
C ILE A 130 -55.96 20.70 15.09
N THR A 131 -56.07 21.03 16.38
CA THR A 131 -57.37 21.07 17.07
C THR A 131 -58.06 22.43 16.89
N GLU A 132 -59.39 22.48 17.09
CA GLU A 132 -60.10 23.76 17.09
C GLU A 132 -59.66 24.67 18.25
N GLU A 133 -59.26 24.09 19.37
CA GLU A 133 -58.73 24.81 20.53
C GLU A 133 -57.37 25.44 20.23
N ASP A 134 -56.49 24.76 19.48
CA ASP A 134 -55.22 25.35 19.00
C ASP A 134 -55.46 26.59 18.12
N ILE A 135 -56.48 26.56 17.26
CA ILE A 135 -56.83 27.72 16.43
C ILE A 135 -57.34 28.86 17.32
N LYS A 136 -58.21 28.57 18.29
CA LYS A 136 -58.76 29.61 19.18
C LYS A 136 -57.71 30.19 20.12
N LYS A 137 -56.73 29.39 20.58
CA LYS A 137 -55.62 29.82 21.45
C LYS A 137 -54.82 30.99 20.87
N TYR A 138 -54.64 31.02 19.55
CA TYR A 138 -53.91 32.09 18.84
C TYR A 138 -54.79 33.08 18.08
N ASN A 139 -56.12 32.94 18.19
CA ASN A 139 -57.15 33.83 17.62
C ASN A 139 -58.28 34.03 18.65
N PRO A 140 -58.01 34.71 19.77
CA PRO A 140 -58.89 34.75 20.95
C PRO A 140 -60.26 35.40 20.70
N GLU A 141 -60.42 36.20 19.66
CA GLU A 141 -61.70 36.76 19.24
C GLU A 141 -62.78 35.69 18.91
N LEU A 142 -62.33 34.46 18.58
CA LEU A 142 -63.20 33.31 18.31
C LEU A 142 -63.81 32.66 19.56
N TYR A 143 -63.47 33.12 20.77
CA TYR A 143 -64.15 32.71 22.01
C TYR A 143 -65.45 33.50 22.27
N SER A 144 -65.60 34.68 21.67
CA SER A 144 -66.74 35.58 21.91
C SER A 144 -67.59 35.86 20.65
N SER A 145 -67.10 35.49 19.47
CA SER A 145 -67.80 35.67 18.18
C SER A 145 -67.76 34.39 17.33
N GLN A 146 -68.75 34.22 16.46
CA GLN A 146 -68.77 33.09 15.51
C GLN A 146 -67.85 33.38 14.31
N LEU A 147 -67.40 32.31 13.64
CA LEU A 147 -66.47 32.41 12.51
C LEU A 147 -67.13 33.06 11.28
N ASP A 148 -66.75 34.29 10.94
CA ASP A 148 -67.32 35.06 9.83
C ASP A 148 -66.54 34.96 8.51
N ARG A 149 -67.27 35.10 7.39
CA ARG A 149 -66.67 35.04 6.04
C ARG A 149 -65.68 36.18 5.83
N GLY A 150 -64.47 35.84 5.39
CA GLY A 150 -63.43 36.80 5.04
C GLY A 150 -62.51 37.18 6.20
N MET A 151 -62.77 36.67 7.40
CA MET A 151 -61.90 36.77 8.58
C MET A 151 -60.56 36.07 8.32
N THR A 152 -59.46 36.59 8.86
CA THR A 152 -58.12 36.02 8.67
C THR A 152 -57.61 35.44 9.97
N LEU A 153 -57.37 34.13 10.00
CA LEU A 153 -56.94 33.39 11.19
C LEU A 153 -55.44 33.08 11.15
N LYS A 154 -54.78 33.15 12.31
CA LYS A 154 -53.41 32.69 12.55
C LYS A 154 -53.42 31.21 12.92
N ILE A 155 -52.98 30.36 12.01
CA ILE A 155 -52.98 28.90 12.18
C ILE A 155 -51.58 28.45 12.62
N PRO A 156 -51.42 27.87 13.83
CA PRO A 156 -50.14 27.34 14.31
C PRO A 156 -49.72 26.09 13.52
N GLN A 157 -48.44 25.99 13.17
CA GLN A 157 -47.86 24.79 12.55
C GLN A 157 -46.97 24.04 13.53
N TYR A 158 -47.37 22.82 13.85
CA TYR A 158 -46.61 21.87 14.67
C TYR A 158 -45.95 20.80 13.79
N ARG A 159 -44.81 20.25 14.22
CA ARG A 159 -44.08 19.22 13.45
C ARG A 159 -44.90 17.93 13.47
N ARG A 160 -45.36 17.48 12.32
CA ARG A 160 -45.98 16.15 12.17
C ARG A 160 -44.97 15.18 11.55
N PRO A 161 -44.59 14.09 12.24
CA PRO A 161 -43.88 13.01 11.58
C PRO A 161 -44.86 12.29 10.64
N ARG A 162 -44.47 12.11 9.37
CA ARG A 162 -45.17 11.21 8.45
C ARG A 162 -44.96 9.77 8.96
N THR A 163 -46.02 9.16 9.45
CA THR A 163 -46.10 7.71 9.68
C THR A 163 -46.34 6.99 8.36
N GLY A 164 -45.45 6.07 8.02
CA GLY A 164 -45.64 5.09 6.95
C GLY A 164 -44.60 5.19 5.83
N GLU A 165 -43.41 4.65 6.08
CA GLU A 165 -42.72 3.63 5.24
C GLU A 165 -41.31 3.41 5.80
N ASP A 166 -41.24 2.50 6.77
CA ASP A 166 -40.02 1.76 7.13
C ASP A 166 -39.89 0.59 6.14
N MET A 167 -39.10 0.75 5.09
CA MET A 167 -38.38 -0.32 4.40
C MET A 167 -37.05 0.26 3.90
N MET A 168 -35.94 -0.45 4.08
CA MET A 168 -34.71 -0.13 3.31
C MET A 168 -35.08 -0.29 1.84
N ASN A 169 -34.95 0.76 1.03
CA ASN A 169 -35.14 0.60 -0.41
C ASN A 169 -33.87 -0.09 -0.94
N GLU A 170 -33.89 -1.42 -1.07
CA GLU A 170 -32.85 -2.19 -1.78
C GLU A 170 -32.65 -1.70 -3.21
N GLU A 171 -33.56 -0.86 -3.72
CA GLU A 171 -33.46 -0.19 -5.01
C GLU A 171 -32.46 0.97 -5.07
N ASP A 172 -31.99 1.51 -3.94
CA ASP A 172 -31.05 2.65 -3.91
C ASP A 172 -29.58 2.22 -4.02
N PHE A 173 -29.30 0.92 -3.94
CA PHE A 173 -27.96 0.36 -4.02
C PHE A 173 -27.92 -0.81 -5.02
N GLU A 174 -26.76 -1.04 -5.61
CA GLU A 174 -26.47 -2.22 -6.43
C GLU A 174 -25.15 -2.85 -6.02
N THR A 175 -25.06 -4.16 -6.24
CA THR A 175 -23.82 -4.93 -6.03
C THR A 175 -22.98 -4.84 -7.30
N TYR A 176 -21.78 -4.28 -7.15
CA TYR A 176 -20.79 -4.17 -8.20
C TYR A 176 -19.67 -5.20 -8.00
N THR A 177 -19.42 -6.05 -8.99
CA THR A 177 -18.30 -7.00 -8.96
C THR A 177 -17.05 -6.36 -9.54
N VAL A 178 -15.98 -6.28 -8.74
CA VAL A 178 -14.69 -5.68 -9.13
C VAL A 178 -14.10 -6.43 -10.32
N ALA A 179 -13.94 -5.74 -11.44
CA ALA A 179 -13.30 -6.30 -12.62
C ALA A 179 -11.76 -6.30 -12.47
N PRO A 180 -11.03 -7.12 -13.24
CA PRO A 180 -9.57 -7.11 -13.23
C PRO A 180 -9.01 -5.70 -13.44
N LYS A 181 -8.02 -5.32 -12.63
CA LYS A 181 -7.29 -4.04 -12.68
C LYS A 181 -8.12 -2.79 -12.30
N GLU A 182 -9.33 -2.94 -11.75
CA GLU A 182 -10.08 -1.83 -11.17
C GLU A 182 -9.60 -1.48 -9.75
N THR A 183 -9.59 -0.18 -9.46
CA THR A 183 -9.22 0.39 -8.15
C THR A 183 -10.44 1.03 -7.49
N ARG A 184 -10.38 1.23 -6.17
CA ARG A 184 -11.44 1.94 -5.41
C ARG A 184 -11.77 3.31 -6.02
N TRP A 185 -10.75 4.00 -6.50
CA TRP A 185 -10.93 5.28 -7.19
C TRP A 185 -11.70 5.13 -8.50
N SER A 186 -11.30 4.19 -9.38
CA SER A 186 -11.98 3.99 -10.66
C SER A 186 -13.45 3.61 -10.51
N ILE A 187 -13.77 2.79 -9.50
CA ILE A 187 -15.13 2.37 -9.21
C ILE A 187 -15.91 3.50 -8.53
N ALA A 188 -15.35 4.20 -7.54
CA ALA A 188 -16.05 5.30 -6.86
C ALA A 188 -16.38 6.43 -7.85
N HIS A 189 -15.42 6.74 -8.73
CA HIS A 189 -15.57 7.74 -9.78
C HIS A 189 -16.64 7.34 -10.81
N LYS A 190 -16.69 6.06 -11.20
CA LYS A 190 -17.73 5.50 -12.09
C LYS A 190 -19.15 5.71 -11.54
N TYR A 191 -19.30 5.67 -10.22
CA TYR A 191 -20.58 5.84 -9.53
C TYR A 191 -20.82 7.26 -9.02
N GLY A 192 -19.91 8.20 -9.31
CA GLY A 192 -20.05 9.60 -8.91
C GLY A 192 -19.94 9.84 -7.40
N ILE A 193 -19.31 8.92 -6.66
CA ILE A 193 -19.07 9.04 -5.22
C ILE A 193 -17.57 9.15 -4.90
N THR A 194 -17.24 9.58 -3.68
CA THR A 194 -15.86 9.59 -3.21
C THR A 194 -15.42 8.20 -2.75
N VAL A 195 -14.11 7.95 -2.75
CA VAL A 195 -13.54 6.71 -2.18
C VAL A 195 -13.91 6.58 -0.70
N ASP A 196 -13.92 7.69 0.04
CA ASP A 196 -14.36 7.70 1.44
C ASP A 196 -15.84 7.30 1.59
N SER A 197 -16.72 7.76 0.70
CA SER A 197 -18.13 7.35 0.66
C SER A 197 -18.27 5.86 0.35
N MET A 198 -17.47 5.33 -0.58
CA MET A 198 -17.41 3.90 -0.88
C MET A 198 -16.97 3.08 0.34
N LEU A 199 -15.97 3.54 1.11
CA LEU A 199 -15.49 2.87 2.32
C LEU A 199 -16.50 2.92 3.48
N ILE A 200 -17.38 3.91 3.49
CA ILE A 200 -18.51 3.97 4.43
C ILE A 200 -19.59 2.96 4.04
N LEU A 201 -19.86 2.81 2.74
CA LEU A 201 -20.83 1.83 2.22
C LEU A 201 -20.33 0.38 2.33
N ASN A 202 -19.02 0.18 2.31
CA ASN A 202 -18.34 -1.12 2.34
C ASN A 202 -17.38 -1.18 3.53
N PRO A 203 -17.89 -1.20 4.78
CA PRO A 203 -17.07 -1.07 6.00
C PRO A 203 -16.09 -2.23 6.23
N GLU A 204 -16.28 -3.37 5.56
CA GLU A 204 -15.35 -4.50 5.51
C GLU A 204 -14.09 -4.20 4.67
N LEU A 205 -14.14 -3.19 3.80
CA LEU A 205 -12.94 -2.71 3.11
C LEU A 205 -12.00 -2.05 4.10
N SER A 206 -10.73 -2.45 4.04
CA SER A 206 -9.71 -1.87 4.88
C SER A 206 -9.49 -0.39 4.54
N LYS A 207 -9.62 0.49 5.55
CA LYS A 207 -9.33 1.93 5.43
C LYS A 207 -7.84 2.26 5.27
N THR A 208 -6.95 1.26 5.31
CA THR A 208 -5.49 1.43 5.30
C THR A 208 -4.79 0.82 4.09
N THR A 209 -5.53 0.13 3.21
CA THR A 209 -5.02 -0.38 1.93
C THR A 209 -6.06 -0.14 0.87
N ASP A 210 -5.68 0.33 -0.32
CA ASP A 210 -6.60 0.57 -1.44
C ASP A 210 -6.88 -0.67 -2.29
N TYR A 211 -6.38 -1.82 -1.84
CA TYR A 211 -6.55 -3.10 -2.51
C TYR A 211 -8.03 -3.51 -2.60
N LEU A 212 -8.40 -4.02 -3.78
CA LEU A 212 -9.64 -4.73 -4.08
C LEU A 212 -9.28 -6.02 -4.81
N ALA A 213 -9.84 -7.14 -4.38
CA ALA A 213 -9.65 -8.41 -5.08
C ALA A 213 -10.53 -8.46 -6.34
N VAL A 214 -10.03 -9.06 -7.41
CA VAL A 214 -10.83 -9.33 -8.61
C VAL A 214 -11.97 -10.27 -8.25
N GLY A 215 -13.19 -9.93 -8.66
CA GLY A 215 -14.40 -10.67 -8.30
C GLY A 215 -14.98 -10.29 -6.94
N GLN A 216 -14.39 -9.36 -6.21
CA GLN A 216 -14.93 -8.86 -4.94
C GLN A 216 -16.22 -8.08 -5.18
N GLU A 217 -17.25 -8.35 -4.39
CA GLU A 217 -18.54 -7.65 -4.46
C GLU A 217 -18.51 -6.40 -3.57
N LEU A 218 -18.95 -5.27 -4.13
CA LEU A 218 -19.04 -3.98 -3.45
C LEU A 218 -20.46 -3.44 -3.53
N GLN A 219 -20.98 -2.91 -2.43
CA GLN A 219 -22.23 -2.18 -2.39
C GLN A 219 -22.03 -0.73 -2.85
N MET A 220 -22.67 -0.36 -3.96
CA MET A 220 -22.56 0.95 -4.60
C MET A 220 -23.95 1.59 -4.75
N PRO A 221 -24.09 2.92 -4.78
CA PRO A 221 -25.40 3.56 -4.94
C PRO A 221 -25.89 3.50 -6.39
N ARG A 222 -27.19 3.26 -6.61
CA ARG A 222 -27.78 3.38 -7.96
C ARG A 222 -27.90 4.85 -8.36
N LEU A 223 -27.49 5.16 -9.60
CA LEU A 223 -27.74 6.48 -10.18
C LEU A 223 -29.24 6.59 -10.52
N PRO A 224 -29.97 7.63 -10.05
CA PRO A 224 -31.40 7.75 -10.31
C PRO A 224 -31.66 7.97 -11.80
N GLY A 225 -32.38 7.02 -12.43
CA GLY A 225 -32.80 7.09 -13.83
C GLY A 225 -32.52 5.84 -14.68
N SER A 226 -31.87 4.81 -14.13
CA SER A 226 -31.54 3.60 -14.88
C SER A 226 -32.64 2.54 -14.77
N THR A 227 -33.73 2.71 -15.52
CA THR A 227 -34.56 1.58 -15.95
C THR A 227 -34.82 1.62 -17.44
N VAL A 228 -34.70 0.42 -18.03
CA VAL A 228 -35.04 -0.03 -19.39
C VAL A 228 -33.94 0.13 -20.45
N GLU A 229 -33.51 -1.04 -20.92
CA GLU A 229 -32.60 -1.34 -22.02
C GLU A 229 -32.92 -0.51 -23.30
N ASN A 230 -31.85 0.00 -23.94
CA ASN A 230 -31.81 0.65 -25.26
C ASN A 230 -32.09 2.16 -25.37
N GLN A 231 -31.25 3.00 -24.74
CA GLN A 231 -31.03 4.37 -25.23
C GLN A 231 -29.54 4.72 -25.31
N GLU A 232 -29.06 5.04 -26.52
CA GLU A 232 -27.77 5.69 -26.71
C GLU A 232 -27.84 7.12 -26.15
N THR A 233 -27.10 7.38 -25.06
CA THR A 233 -27.04 8.69 -24.44
C THR A 233 -25.93 9.53 -25.07
N GLN A 234 -26.30 10.62 -25.75
CA GLN A 234 -25.35 11.64 -26.19
C GLN A 234 -24.91 12.49 -25.00
N LEU A 235 -23.61 12.70 -24.84
CA LEU A 235 -23.02 13.54 -23.80
C LEU A 235 -23.20 15.02 -24.17
N PHE A 236 -23.39 15.92 -23.19
CA PHE A 236 -23.48 17.37 -23.43
C PHE A 236 -22.62 18.16 -22.43
N LEU A 237 -21.88 19.16 -22.93
CA LEU A 237 -21.17 20.17 -22.15
C LEU A 237 -22.08 21.37 -21.88
N SER A 238 -22.23 21.79 -20.62
CA SER A 238 -22.93 23.04 -20.29
C SER A 238 -21.98 24.22 -20.39
N TYR A 239 -22.28 25.18 -21.26
CA TYR A 239 -21.43 26.34 -21.57
C TYR A 239 -22.18 27.65 -21.29
N THR A 240 -21.58 28.53 -20.48
CA THR A 240 -22.13 29.87 -20.23
C THR A 240 -21.65 30.82 -21.30
N VAL A 241 -22.56 31.44 -22.03
CA VAL A 241 -22.31 32.33 -23.18
C VAL A 241 -21.67 33.64 -22.69
N PRO A 242 -20.40 33.92 -23.01
CA PRO A 242 -19.76 35.18 -22.62
C PRO A 242 -20.22 36.37 -23.49
N PRO A 243 -19.89 37.62 -23.11
CA PRO A 243 -20.22 38.82 -23.88
C PRO A 243 -19.80 38.73 -25.34
N LYS A 244 -20.70 39.15 -26.25
CA LYS A 244 -20.53 39.19 -27.72
C LYS A 244 -20.35 37.83 -28.42
N MET A 245 -20.55 36.71 -27.71
CA MET A 245 -20.50 35.37 -28.30
C MET A 245 -21.70 35.11 -29.23
N ASN A 246 -21.44 34.53 -30.41
CA ASN A 246 -22.48 34.16 -31.37
C ASN A 246 -22.33 32.72 -31.89
N PHE A 247 -23.33 32.22 -32.62
CA PHE A 247 -23.35 30.85 -33.11
C PHE A 247 -22.16 30.49 -34.03
N PHE A 248 -21.65 31.45 -34.81
CA PHE A 248 -20.47 31.24 -35.65
C PHE A 248 -19.22 30.94 -34.81
N GLN A 249 -19.02 31.71 -33.73
CA GLN A 249 -17.91 31.49 -32.79
C GLN A 249 -18.07 30.18 -31.99
N LEU A 250 -19.31 29.79 -31.67
CA LEU A 250 -19.57 28.49 -31.03
C LEU A 250 -19.23 27.32 -31.96
N LYS A 251 -19.60 27.41 -33.25
CA LYS A 251 -19.23 26.43 -34.27
C LYS A 251 -17.72 26.31 -34.42
N GLN A 252 -17.00 27.43 -34.48
CA GLN A 252 -15.54 27.42 -34.61
C GLN A 252 -14.84 26.85 -33.37
N ARG A 253 -15.41 27.06 -32.17
CA ARG A 253 -14.82 26.62 -30.90
C ARG A 253 -15.14 25.17 -30.54
N PHE A 254 -16.34 24.70 -30.84
CA PHE A 254 -16.83 23.40 -30.40
C PHE A 254 -17.13 22.43 -31.56
N GLY A 255 -17.05 22.88 -32.81
CA GLY A 255 -17.25 22.04 -33.99
C GLY A 255 -18.70 21.57 -34.19
N VAL A 256 -19.68 22.22 -33.54
CA VAL A 256 -21.10 21.85 -33.58
C VAL A 256 -21.89 22.83 -34.46
N GLU A 257 -22.85 22.33 -35.23
CA GLU A 257 -23.71 23.16 -36.07
C GLU A 257 -24.71 23.99 -35.25
N PRO A 258 -25.01 25.25 -35.63
CA PRO A 258 -25.94 26.11 -34.90
C PRO A 258 -27.33 25.50 -34.67
N ASP A 259 -27.86 24.80 -35.66
CA ASP A 259 -29.20 24.18 -35.60
C ASP A 259 -29.27 23.08 -34.55
N GLU A 260 -28.15 22.38 -34.33
CA GLU A 260 -28.03 21.33 -33.32
C GLU A 260 -27.94 21.91 -31.91
N ILE A 261 -27.29 23.07 -31.74
CA ILE A 261 -27.28 23.82 -30.49
C ILE A 261 -28.68 24.35 -30.17
N VAL A 262 -29.40 24.89 -31.15
CA VAL A 262 -30.77 25.40 -30.94
C VAL A 262 -31.74 24.26 -30.61
N ARG A 263 -31.61 23.10 -31.27
CA ARG A 263 -32.42 21.91 -30.98
C ARG A 263 -32.26 21.43 -29.53
N LEU A 264 -31.04 21.47 -28.99
CA LEU A 264 -30.76 21.05 -27.61
C LEU A 264 -31.09 22.13 -26.57
N ASN A 265 -31.33 23.37 -27.01
CA ASN A 265 -31.62 24.53 -26.16
C ASN A 265 -32.77 25.36 -26.76
N PRO A 266 -34.01 24.84 -26.78
CA PRO A 266 -35.15 25.51 -27.41
C PRO A 266 -35.49 26.89 -26.80
N GLU A 267 -35.06 27.12 -25.56
CA GLU A 267 -35.13 28.39 -24.84
C GLU A 267 -34.37 29.56 -25.52
N ILE A 268 -33.44 29.26 -26.43
CA ILE A 268 -32.77 30.26 -27.26
C ILE A 268 -33.78 30.92 -28.22
N THR A 269 -34.70 30.14 -28.79
CA THR A 269 -35.73 30.63 -29.71
C THR A 269 -36.81 31.42 -28.96
N GLU A 270 -37.23 30.93 -27.79
CA GLU A 270 -38.23 31.60 -26.94
C GLU A 270 -37.78 32.98 -26.42
N ARG A 271 -36.47 33.19 -26.28
CA ARG A 271 -35.89 34.45 -25.80
C ARG A 271 -35.40 35.37 -26.92
N GLY A 272 -35.63 35.01 -28.19
CA GLY A 272 -35.30 35.82 -29.36
C GLY A 272 -33.83 35.79 -29.78
N GLY A 273 -33.11 34.70 -29.50
CA GLY A 273 -31.71 34.49 -29.90
C GLY A 273 -30.76 34.28 -28.72
N LEU A 274 -29.50 33.96 -29.05
CA LEU A 274 -28.45 33.67 -28.06
C LEU A 274 -28.07 34.95 -27.29
N LYS A 275 -28.13 34.91 -25.95
CA LYS A 275 -27.84 36.06 -25.07
C LYS A 275 -26.68 35.78 -24.13
N GLU A 276 -25.95 36.84 -23.79
CA GLU A 276 -24.87 36.81 -22.80
C GLU A 276 -25.38 36.32 -21.43
N GLY A 277 -24.58 35.48 -20.78
CA GLY A 277 -24.88 34.85 -19.49
C GLY A 277 -25.81 33.64 -19.58
N MET A 278 -26.33 33.30 -20.77
CA MET A 278 -27.14 32.11 -20.97
C MET A 278 -26.29 30.84 -20.85
N VAL A 279 -26.78 29.82 -20.14
CA VAL A 279 -26.11 28.52 -20.06
C VAL A 279 -26.76 27.61 -21.09
N ILE A 280 -26.00 27.21 -22.10
CA ILE A 280 -26.45 26.36 -23.20
C ILE A 280 -25.78 24.98 -23.14
N ARG A 281 -26.50 23.94 -23.54
CA ARG A 281 -26.03 22.57 -23.66
C ARG A 281 -25.47 22.32 -25.05
N ILE A 282 -24.18 22.04 -25.14
CA ILE A 282 -23.48 21.75 -26.39
C ILE A 282 -23.18 20.25 -26.44
N PRO A 283 -23.62 19.51 -27.47
CA PRO A 283 -23.37 18.08 -27.55
C PRO A 283 -21.88 17.81 -27.69
N GLN A 284 -21.38 16.85 -26.91
CA GLN A 284 -20.05 16.30 -27.03
C GLN A 284 -20.14 14.97 -27.77
N LYS A 285 -19.43 14.85 -28.88
CA LYS A 285 -19.07 13.53 -29.39
C LYS A 285 -18.15 12.87 -28.39
N LYS A 286 -18.45 11.62 -28.04
CA LYS A 286 -17.61 10.76 -27.23
C LYS A 286 -16.20 10.80 -27.86
N LEU A 287 -15.26 11.44 -27.20
CA LEU A 287 -13.85 11.16 -27.48
C LEU A 287 -13.66 9.77 -26.91
N ASP A 288 -13.39 8.80 -27.78
CA ASP A 288 -12.94 7.50 -27.33
C ASP A 288 -11.71 7.74 -26.43
N ALA A 289 -11.90 7.53 -25.13
CA ALA A 289 -10.81 7.22 -24.25
C ALA A 289 -10.29 5.88 -24.78
N GLY A 290 -9.35 5.94 -25.72
CA GLY A 290 -8.63 4.76 -26.17
C GLY A 290 -8.21 3.97 -24.94
N GLU A 291 -8.38 2.65 -25.00
CA GLU A 291 -8.02 1.70 -23.96
C GLU A 291 -6.81 2.20 -23.19
N ILE A 292 -6.99 2.47 -21.89
CA ILE A 292 -5.86 2.83 -21.02
C ILE A 292 -5.05 1.55 -20.85
N ASN A 293 -4.12 1.35 -21.78
CA ASN A 293 -3.23 0.21 -21.78
C ASN A 293 -2.14 0.45 -20.74
N THR A 294 -2.29 -0.19 -19.57
CA THR A 294 -1.29 -0.21 -18.48
C THR A 294 -0.05 -1.04 -18.81
N ASP A 295 -0.06 -1.77 -19.92
CA ASP A 295 1.03 -2.67 -20.27
C ASP A 295 2.26 -1.89 -20.79
N ASN A 296 2.04 -0.67 -21.30
CA ASN A 296 3.06 0.17 -21.94
C ASN A 296 3.42 1.48 -21.21
N TYR A 297 2.67 1.89 -20.18
CA TYR A 297 2.83 3.21 -19.55
C TYR A 297 2.79 3.16 -18.02
N ASN A 298 3.61 4.02 -17.40
CA ASN A 298 3.56 4.41 -15.99
C ASN A 298 2.88 5.79 -15.83
N PHE A 299 2.51 6.14 -14.61
CA PHE A 299 1.74 7.33 -14.27
C PHE A 299 2.44 8.13 -13.16
N TYR A 300 2.61 9.44 -13.30
CA TYR A 300 3.25 10.30 -12.31
C TYR A 300 2.29 11.37 -11.79
N GLU A 301 2.12 11.48 -10.47
CA GLU A 301 1.37 12.57 -9.85
C GLU A 301 2.28 13.78 -9.56
N VAL A 302 1.97 14.91 -10.17
CA VAL A 302 2.68 16.17 -10.02
C VAL A 302 2.55 16.69 -8.60
N LYS A 303 3.67 16.84 -7.89
CA LYS A 303 3.70 17.37 -6.53
C LYS A 303 3.66 18.91 -6.50
N PRO A 304 3.25 19.53 -5.37
CA PRO A 304 3.25 20.98 -5.22
C PRO A 304 4.63 21.60 -5.51
N LYS A 305 4.64 22.77 -6.16
CA LYS A 305 5.84 23.55 -6.51
C LYS A 305 6.79 22.92 -7.55
N GLN A 306 6.41 21.82 -8.19
CA GLN A 306 7.18 21.27 -9.30
C GLN A 306 7.03 22.11 -10.57
N THR A 307 8.09 22.14 -11.38
CA THR A 307 8.12 22.78 -12.70
C THR A 307 8.23 21.72 -13.80
N VAL A 308 7.80 22.07 -15.01
CA VAL A 308 7.96 21.21 -16.19
C VAL A 308 9.43 20.80 -16.38
N PHE A 309 10.35 21.74 -16.23
CA PHE A 309 11.79 21.49 -16.36
C PHE A 309 12.34 20.51 -15.31
N SER A 310 11.96 20.68 -14.03
CA SER A 310 12.35 19.73 -12.98
C SER A 310 11.75 18.34 -13.22
N LEU A 311 10.55 18.28 -13.80
CA LEU A 311 9.83 17.05 -14.03
C LEU A 311 10.39 16.25 -15.21
N THR A 312 10.67 16.88 -16.35
CA THR A 312 11.27 16.24 -17.52
C THR A 312 12.67 15.71 -17.22
N ARG A 313 13.48 16.47 -16.47
CA ARG A 313 14.81 16.02 -16.01
C ARG A 313 14.70 14.79 -15.11
N LYS A 314 13.75 14.78 -14.18
CA LYS A 314 13.53 13.67 -13.24
C LYS A 314 13.03 12.41 -13.94
N LEU A 315 12.01 12.58 -14.78
CA LEU A 315 11.40 11.50 -15.53
C LEU A 315 12.30 11.00 -16.67
N GLY A 316 13.40 11.69 -16.97
CA GLY A 316 14.31 11.30 -18.05
C GLY A 316 13.67 11.39 -19.44
N ILE A 317 12.58 12.14 -19.60
CA ILE A 317 11.77 12.26 -20.82
C ILE A 317 11.82 13.70 -21.35
N SER A 318 11.82 13.89 -22.66
CA SER A 318 11.80 15.24 -23.22
C SER A 318 10.43 15.91 -22.98
N TYR A 319 10.40 17.25 -23.00
CA TYR A 319 9.13 17.97 -22.89
C TYR A 319 8.19 17.67 -24.07
N ALA A 320 8.74 17.46 -25.27
CA ALA A 320 7.96 17.15 -26.46
C ALA A 320 7.25 15.80 -26.33
N ASP A 321 8.00 14.76 -25.93
CA ASP A 321 7.43 13.41 -25.76
C ASP A 321 6.45 13.36 -24.59
N LEU A 322 6.74 14.08 -23.49
CA LEU A 322 5.84 14.18 -22.35
C LEU A 322 4.53 14.90 -22.71
N LEU A 323 4.60 15.94 -23.56
CA LEU A 323 3.44 16.68 -24.07
C LEU A 323 2.62 15.85 -25.07
N GLU A 324 3.29 15.04 -25.89
CA GLU A 324 2.63 14.11 -26.83
C GLU A 324 1.79 13.07 -26.07
N LEU A 325 2.35 12.51 -24.99
CA LEU A 325 1.63 11.57 -24.13
C LEU A 325 0.56 12.23 -23.25
N ASN A 326 0.71 13.54 -22.98
CA ASN A 326 -0.17 14.30 -22.10
C ASN A 326 -0.54 15.67 -22.72
N PRO A 327 -1.43 15.71 -23.73
CA PRO A 327 -1.76 16.96 -24.42
C PRO A 327 -2.31 18.07 -23.51
N SER A 328 -2.90 17.71 -22.37
CA SER A 328 -3.39 18.64 -21.34
C SER A 328 -2.27 19.46 -20.66
N LEU A 329 -1.00 19.06 -20.80
CA LEU A 329 0.15 19.85 -20.34
C LEU A 329 0.32 21.18 -21.09
N SER A 330 -0.31 21.33 -22.26
CA SER A 330 -0.34 22.61 -23.00
C SER A 330 -1.03 23.74 -22.23
N GLU A 331 -1.90 23.41 -21.27
CA GLU A 331 -2.58 24.36 -20.39
C GLU A 331 -1.77 24.71 -19.12
N GLY A 332 -0.57 24.16 -18.99
CA GLY A 332 0.33 24.37 -17.86
C GLY A 332 0.26 23.27 -16.78
N LEU A 333 1.38 23.11 -16.06
CA LEU A 333 1.54 22.08 -15.04
C LEU A 333 0.84 22.48 -13.73
N LYS A 334 -0.03 21.61 -13.19
CA LYS A 334 -0.77 21.83 -11.93
C LYS A 334 -0.45 20.74 -10.91
N ALA A 335 -0.37 21.09 -9.64
CA ALA A 335 -0.21 20.10 -8.56
C ALA A 335 -1.43 19.16 -8.51
N GLY A 336 -1.19 17.87 -8.30
CA GLY A 336 -2.19 16.79 -8.36
C GLY A 336 -2.52 16.30 -9.78
N MET A 337 -1.90 16.86 -10.82
CA MET A 337 -2.06 16.37 -12.19
C MET A 337 -1.36 15.02 -12.35
N VAL A 338 -2.00 14.06 -13.00
CA VAL A 338 -1.40 12.74 -13.28
C VAL A 338 -0.96 12.66 -14.73
N LEU A 339 0.32 12.35 -14.96
CA LEU A 339 0.95 12.30 -16.27
C LEU A 339 1.28 10.86 -16.67
N LYS A 340 1.01 10.51 -17.92
CA LYS A 340 1.46 9.29 -18.58
C LYS A 340 2.93 9.39 -18.94
N VAL A 341 3.69 8.35 -18.65
CA VAL A 341 5.13 8.23 -18.90
C VAL A 341 5.39 6.83 -19.50
N PRO A 342 6.32 6.66 -20.46
CA PRO A 342 6.67 5.33 -20.99
C PRO A 342 7.17 4.38 -19.90
N LYS A 343 6.94 3.07 -20.06
CA LYS A 343 7.31 2.05 -19.06
C LYS A 343 8.81 1.74 -19.00
N ASP A 344 9.50 1.87 -20.13
CA ASP A 344 10.93 1.64 -20.32
C ASP A 344 11.80 2.84 -19.88
N GLN A 345 11.19 3.89 -19.34
CA GLN A 345 11.88 5.11 -18.96
C GLN A 345 12.80 4.90 -17.75
N LYS A 346 14.11 5.08 -17.97
CA LYS A 346 15.14 5.05 -16.91
C LYS A 346 15.36 6.45 -16.33
N GLY A 347 14.68 6.79 -15.24
CA GLY A 347 14.97 8.00 -14.46
C GLY A 347 15.08 7.72 -12.97
N ASP A 348 15.34 8.77 -12.19
CA ASP A 348 15.58 8.66 -10.75
C ASP A 348 14.26 8.65 -9.95
N PHE A 349 13.48 7.59 -10.15
CA PHE A 349 12.17 7.39 -9.53
C PHE A 349 11.84 5.89 -9.44
N GLU A 350 10.93 5.53 -8.54
CA GLU A 350 10.44 4.16 -8.40
C GLU A 350 9.08 4.01 -9.08
N VAL A 351 8.73 2.80 -9.52
CA VAL A 351 7.39 2.50 -10.07
C VAL A 351 6.73 1.44 -9.21
N ARG A 352 5.60 1.77 -8.57
CA ARG A 352 4.76 0.81 -7.83
C ARG A 352 3.35 0.83 -8.42
N ASN A 353 2.85 -0.32 -8.86
CA ASN A 353 1.53 -0.46 -9.49
C ASN A 353 1.29 0.53 -10.66
N ALA A 354 2.29 0.66 -11.54
CA ALA A 354 2.35 1.66 -12.61
C ALA A 354 2.35 3.12 -12.13
N LEU A 355 2.41 3.43 -10.83
CA LEU A 355 2.58 4.78 -10.31
C LEU A 355 4.06 5.08 -10.04
N VAL A 356 4.56 6.15 -10.64
CA VAL A 356 5.89 6.69 -10.41
C VAL A 356 5.92 7.42 -9.06
N LEU A 357 6.65 6.86 -8.09
CA LEU A 357 6.90 7.44 -6.77
C LEU A 357 8.24 8.18 -6.74
N ASP A 358 8.28 9.24 -5.95
CA ASP A 358 9.50 9.94 -5.66
C ASP A 358 10.41 9.03 -4.81
N LYS A 359 11.67 8.82 -5.22
CA LYS A 359 12.68 8.33 -4.28
C LYS A 359 12.81 9.37 -3.16
N ILE A 360 12.38 9.02 -1.95
CA ILE A 360 12.53 9.88 -0.79
C ILE A 360 14.01 9.89 -0.46
N ASN A 361 14.71 11.00 -0.76
CA ASN A 361 16.02 11.26 -0.17
C ASN A 361 15.80 11.59 1.30
N LEU A 362 15.87 10.57 2.15
CA LEU A 362 15.69 10.69 3.60
C LEU A 362 16.55 11.80 4.21
N ILE A 363 17.76 11.99 3.69
CA ILE A 363 18.73 13.00 4.12
C ILE A 363 18.15 14.42 4.00
N ASP A 364 17.35 14.71 2.97
CA ASP A 364 16.80 16.05 2.72
C ASP A 364 15.62 16.40 3.65
N SER A 365 15.09 15.40 4.37
CA SER A 365 13.88 15.52 5.19
C SER A 365 14.11 15.22 6.68
N ILE A 366 15.37 15.07 7.10
CA ILE A 366 15.69 14.80 8.51
C ILE A 366 15.38 16.01 9.41
N ASP A 367 14.95 15.75 10.63
CA ASP A 367 14.82 16.75 11.68
C ASP A 367 15.96 16.61 12.69
N GLY A 368 16.92 17.54 12.67
CA GLY A 368 18.06 17.57 13.60
C GLY A 368 17.67 17.78 15.07
N SER A 369 16.43 18.17 15.37
CA SER A 369 15.93 18.24 16.75
C SER A 369 15.60 16.86 17.33
N MET A 370 15.42 15.85 16.46
CA MET A 370 15.11 14.49 16.85
C MET A 370 16.30 13.85 17.56
N ARG A 371 15.99 13.07 18.60
CA ARG A 371 16.98 12.32 19.38
C ARG A 371 16.62 10.84 19.45
N PRO A 372 16.86 10.06 18.38
CA PRO A 372 16.60 8.63 18.39
C PRO A 372 17.33 7.92 19.53
N LYS A 373 16.72 6.85 20.03
CA LYS A 373 17.21 6.03 21.14
C LYS A 373 17.35 4.61 20.66
N LEU A 374 18.58 4.17 20.50
CA LEU A 374 18.92 2.92 19.85
C LEU A 374 19.54 1.96 20.87
N LEU A 375 19.10 0.71 20.86
CA LEU A 375 19.68 -0.35 21.69
C LEU A 375 20.30 -1.42 20.78
N PHE A 376 21.58 -1.71 20.98
CA PHE A 376 22.26 -2.85 20.37
C PHE A 376 22.24 -4.03 21.33
N LEU A 377 21.82 -5.18 20.85
CA LEU A 377 21.82 -6.43 21.60
C LEU A 377 22.59 -7.48 20.79
N LEU A 378 23.92 -7.52 20.98
CA LEU A 378 24.84 -8.30 20.14
C LEU A 378 25.68 -9.27 20.99
N PRO A 379 25.91 -10.51 20.53
CA PRO A 379 26.63 -11.53 21.30
C PRO A 379 28.15 -11.41 21.16
N PHE A 380 28.73 -10.38 21.76
CA PHE A 380 30.19 -10.22 21.82
C PHE A 380 30.86 -11.35 22.62
N ARG A 381 30.17 -11.94 23.60
CA ARG A 381 30.72 -13.00 24.46
C ARG A 381 32.07 -12.60 25.07
N LEU A 382 32.14 -11.38 25.61
CA LEU A 382 33.35 -10.86 26.24
C LEU A 382 33.72 -11.66 27.49
N ASP A 383 32.78 -12.41 28.08
CA ASP A 383 32.99 -13.36 29.17
C ASP A 383 33.90 -14.54 28.80
N LYS A 384 34.16 -14.75 27.51
CA LYS A 384 34.97 -15.84 26.95
C LYS A 384 36.23 -15.32 26.26
N ILE A 385 36.70 -14.14 26.63
CA ILE A 385 37.86 -13.47 26.05
C ILE A 385 38.71 -12.94 27.19
N ASP A 386 39.99 -13.32 27.21
CA ASP A 386 40.98 -12.69 28.07
C ASP A 386 41.60 -11.51 27.30
N MET A 387 41.26 -10.29 27.70
CA MET A 387 41.77 -9.07 27.05
C MET A 387 43.26 -8.81 27.33
N SER A 388 43.91 -9.61 28.17
CA SER A 388 45.35 -9.50 28.44
C SER A 388 46.22 -10.22 27.40
N ASP A 389 45.67 -11.18 26.64
CA ASP A 389 46.38 -11.90 25.57
C ASP A 389 45.87 -11.47 24.19
N ALA A 390 46.60 -10.54 23.56
CA ALA A 390 46.24 -10.03 22.23
C ALA A 390 46.28 -11.11 21.13
N THR A 391 47.11 -12.14 21.27
CA THR A 391 47.24 -13.20 20.26
C THR A 391 46.06 -14.15 20.33
N GLU A 392 45.67 -14.54 21.55
CA GLU A 392 44.46 -15.34 21.77
C GLU A 392 43.21 -14.58 21.31
N VAL A 393 43.11 -13.30 21.64
CA VAL A 393 41.99 -12.44 21.20
C VAL A 393 41.89 -12.42 19.67
N ALA A 394 43.00 -12.21 18.96
CA ALA A 394 43.01 -12.21 17.49
C ALA A 394 42.52 -13.55 16.92
N ASN A 395 43.03 -14.67 17.44
CA ASN A 395 42.60 -16.01 17.03
C ASN A 395 41.11 -16.25 17.31
N ILE A 396 40.59 -15.79 18.46
CA ILE A 396 39.16 -15.92 18.79
C ILE A 396 38.30 -15.08 17.82
N ILE A 397 38.74 -13.87 17.45
CA ILE A 397 38.03 -13.02 16.49
C ILE A 397 37.95 -13.70 15.12
N GLU A 398 39.03 -14.31 14.66
CA GLU A 398 39.07 -14.98 13.36
C GLU A 398 38.22 -16.25 13.31
N THR A 399 38.25 -17.05 14.37
CA THR A 399 37.61 -18.39 14.40
C THR A 399 36.17 -18.38 14.89
N ARG A 400 35.78 -17.40 15.72
CA ARG A 400 34.44 -17.36 16.32
C ARG A 400 33.50 -16.47 15.50
N ASN A 401 32.69 -17.11 14.66
CA ASN A 401 31.68 -16.43 13.85
C ASN A 401 30.81 -15.45 14.65
N SER A 402 30.26 -15.83 15.82
CA SER A 402 29.39 -14.91 16.58
C SER A 402 30.09 -13.59 16.95
N LEU A 403 31.38 -13.63 17.28
CA LEU A 403 32.16 -12.45 17.63
C LEU A 403 32.52 -11.65 16.37
N LYS A 404 32.99 -12.31 15.31
CA LYS A 404 33.30 -11.68 14.01
C LYS A 404 32.10 -10.88 13.48
N TYR A 405 30.92 -11.49 13.48
CA TYR A 405 29.69 -10.85 13.00
C TYR A 405 29.28 -9.69 13.91
N SER A 406 29.35 -9.86 15.24
CA SER A 406 28.98 -8.81 16.21
C SER A 406 29.91 -7.60 16.12
N LEU A 407 31.23 -7.83 16.02
CA LEU A 407 32.23 -6.76 15.88
C LEU A 407 32.11 -6.04 14.54
N GLY A 408 31.91 -6.79 13.44
CA GLY A 408 31.64 -6.20 12.13
C GLY A 408 30.41 -5.31 12.16
N LEU A 409 29.25 -5.85 12.57
CA LEU A 409 28.01 -5.07 12.66
C LEU A 409 28.16 -3.81 13.52
N TYR A 410 28.81 -3.94 14.69
CA TYR A 410 28.98 -2.81 15.61
C TYR A 410 29.98 -1.77 15.10
N SER A 411 31.11 -2.18 14.54
CA SER A 411 32.11 -1.25 13.98
C SER A 411 31.55 -0.45 12.80
N GLY A 412 30.76 -1.08 11.93
CA GLY A 412 30.01 -0.40 10.89
C GLY A 412 28.98 0.59 11.44
N ALA A 413 28.21 0.16 12.44
CA ALA A 413 27.21 0.99 13.11
C ALA A 413 27.81 2.24 13.75
N LEU A 414 29.02 2.13 14.32
CA LEU A 414 29.75 3.28 14.87
C LEU A 414 30.05 4.34 13.81
N VAL A 415 30.41 3.95 12.59
CA VAL A 415 30.63 4.90 11.48
C VAL A 415 29.30 5.51 11.02
N ALA A 416 28.19 4.77 11.07
CA ALA A 416 26.86 5.29 10.76
C ALA A 416 26.40 6.35 11.77
N LEU A 417 26.70 6.12 13.07
CA LEU A 417 26.44 7.09 14.13
C LEU A 417 27.24 8.39 13.94
N ASP A 418 28.54 8.29 13.59
CA ASP A 418 29.33 9.48 13.24
C ASP A 418 28.73 10.20 12.02
N SER A 419 28.26 9.43 11.03
CA SER A 419 27.72 9.97 9.77
C SER A 419 26.38 10.69 9.97
N ILE A 420 25.51 10.21 10.85
CA ILE A 420 24.25 10.91 11.18
C ILE A 420 24.52 12.13 12.08
N ALA A 421 25.54 12.07 12.94
CA ALA A 421 25.94 13.20 13.79
C ALA A 421 26.44 14.39 12.95
N ASP A 422 27.17 14.13 11.87
CA ASP A 422 27.58 15.15 10.90
C ASP A 422 26.38 15.83 10.21
N LEU A 423 25.24 15.15 10.15
CA LEU A 423 23.97 15.70 9.65
C LEU A 423 23.16 16.45 10.74
N GLY A 424 23.72 16.61 11.94
CA GLY A 424 23.11 17.34 13.04
C GLY A 424 22.13 16.52 13.90
N VAL A 425 22.03 15.21 13.69
CA VAL A 425 21.14 14.34 14.48
C VAL A 425 21.93 13.71 15.63
N SER A 426 21.48 13.92 16.86
CA SER A 426 22.07 13.27 18.04
C SER A 426 21.36 11.95 18.35
N VAL A 427 22.10 10.87 18.61
CA VAL A 427 21.52 9.55 18.93
C VAL A 427 21.96 9.13 20.33
N ASP A 428 21.02 8.68 21.16
CA ASP A 428 21.29 8.03 22.44
C ASP A 428 21.38 6.53 22.22
N VAL A 429 22.55 5.95 22.50
CA VAL A 429 22.88 4.57 22.18
C VAL A 429 23.21 3.79 23.44
N LYS A 430 22.57 2.64 23.61
CA LYS A 430 22.97 1.63 24.58
C LYS A 430 23.37 0.34 23.88
N THR A 431 24.43 -0.30 24.37
CA THR A 431 24.93 -1.56 23.81
C THR A 431 25.04 -2.60 24.90
N PHE A 432 24.48 -3.78 24.67
CA PHE A 432 24.53 -4.91 25.59
C PHE A 432 25.09 -6.16 24.93
N ASP A 433 25.97 -6.84 25.66
CA ASP A 433 26.42 -8.19 25.32
C ASP A 433 25.42 -9.22 25.85
N ASN A 434 24.62 -9.80 24.95
CA ASN A 434 23.67 -10.85 25.30
C ASN A 434 24.30 -12.24 25.36
N GLN A 435 25.60 -12.36 25.05
CA GLN A 435 26.42 -13.56 25.20
C GLN A 435 25.91 -14.80 24.45
N LEU A 436 25.02 -14.61 23.46
CA LEU A 436 24.31 -15.71 22.79
C LEU A 436 23.52 -16.59 23.79
N SER A 437 22.96 -15.97 24.82
CA SER A 437 22.27 -16.65 25.91
C SER A 437 20.87 -16.08 26.12
N LEU A 438 19.86 -16.94 26.04
CA LEU A 438 18.46 -16.56 26.31
C LEU A 438 18.28 -16.05 27.75
N ALA A 439 18.96 -16.67 28.73
CA ALA A 439 18.88 -16.25 30.12
C ALA A 439 19.47 -14.84 30.31
N ARG A 440 20.61 -14.57 29.68
CA ARG A 440 21.24 -13.24 29.72
C ARG A 440 20.38 -12.20 29.02
N THR A 441 19.80 -12.54 27.87
CA THR A 441 18.85 -11.70 27.13
C THR A 441 17.66 -11.31 28.00
N LYS A 442 17.03 -12.28 28.68
CA LYS A 442 15.92 -12.03 29.63
C LYS A 442 16.32 -11.08 30.74
N GLN A 443 17.50 -11.28 31.33
CA GLN A 443 18.01 -10.42 32.40
C GLN A 443 18.18 -8.97 31.93
N ILE A 444 18.80 -8.75 30.77
CA ILE A 444 19.00 -7.41 30.19
C ILE A 444 17.64 -6.72 29.93
N LEU A 445 16.72 -7.43 29.29
CA LEU A 445 15.40 -6.88 28.96
C LEU A 445 14.52 -6.62 30.19
N GLN A 446 14.74 -7.33 31.30
CA GLN A 446 14.06 -7.08 32.57
C GLN A 446 14.62 -5.87 33.32
N SER A 447 15.92 -5.59 33.18
CA SER A 447 16.55 -4.42 33.80
C SER A 447 16.33 -3.12 33.03
N GLU A 448 16.08 -3.21 31.72
CA GLU A 448 15.95 -2.04 30.85
C GLU A 448 14.50 -1.58 30.68
N ASN A 449 14.30 -0.27 30.65
CA ASN A 449 13.00 0.33 30.34
C ASN A 449 12.88 0.60 28.84
N LEU A 450 12.12 -0.26 28.15
CA LEU A 450 11.93 -0.17 26.69
C LEU A 450 10.98 0.95 26.25
N ARG A 451 10.26 1.63 27.15
CA ARG A 451 9.25 2.66 26.78
C ARG A 451 9.81 3.81 25.94
N ASN A 452 11.09 4.13 26.13
CA ASN A 452 11.74 5.24 25.43
C ASN A 452 12.73 4.76 24.37
N VAL A 453 12.79 3.45 24.09
CA VAL A 453 13.67 2.91 23.05
C VAL A 453 12.93 3.00 21.72
N HIS A 454 13.55 3.61 20.72
CA HIS A 454 12.93 3.79 19.41
C HIS A 454 13.19 2.60 18.47
N ALA A 455 14.29 1.87 18.66
CA ALA A 455 14.56 0.63 17.94
C ALA A 455 15.62 -0.22 18.66
N ILE A 456 15.61 -1.52 18.38
CA ILE A 456 16.64 -2.47 18.80
C ILE A 456 17.31 -3.07 17.56
N ILE A 457 18.65 -3.14 17.51
CA ILE A 457 19.38 -3.91 16.49
C ILE A 457 19.93 -5.19 17.14
N GLY A 458 19.64 -6.34 16.51
CA GLY A 458 19.87 -7.67 17.07
C GLY A 458 18.66 -8.20 17.85
N PRO A 459 18.74 -9.36 18.54
CA PRO A 459 19.84 -10.33 18.61
C PRO A 459 20.19 -11.05 17.31
N LEU A 460 21.29 -11.82 17.35
CA LEU A 460 21.79 -12.62 16.22
C LEU A 460 21.34 -14.10 16.28
N ASP A 461 20.47 -14.47 17.22
CA ASP A 461 19.95 -15.83 17.38
C ASP A 461 18.43 -15.83 17.55
N MET A 462 17.77 -16.84 16.97
CA MET A 462 16.32 -16.95 16.98
C MET A 462 15.69 -17.05 18.39
N PRO A 463 16.25 -17.81 19.35
CA PRO A 463 15.71 -17.85 20.71
C PRO A 463 15.69 -16.48 21.40
N SER A 464 16.80 -15.74 21.35
CA SER A 464 16.89 -14.40 21.94
C SER A 464 16.06 -13.38 21.18
N LEU A 465 15.98 -13.50 19.84
CA LEU A 465 15.13 -12.65 19.01
C LEU A 465 13.66 -12.80 19.37
N LYS A 466 13.17 -14.03 19.55
CA LYS A 466 11.78 -14.30 19.96
C LYS A 466 11.46 -13.66 21.31
N GLU A 467 12.33 -13.82 22.32
CA GLU A 467 12.14 -13.16 23.62
C GLU A 467 12.14 -11.64 23.48
N THR A 468 13.10 -11.09 22.73
CA THR A 468 13.22 -9.64 22.52
C THR A 468 11.97 -9.10 21.85
N ALA A 469 11.46 -9.77 20.82
CA ALA A 469 10.24 -9.39 20.11
C ALA A 469 9.02 -9.33 21.01
N VAL A 470 8.83 -10.35 21.86
CA VAL A 470 7.72 -10.38 22.82
C VAL A 470 7.77 -9.20 23.79
N ARG A 471 8.94 -8.92 24.38
CA ARG A 471 9.09 -7.79 25.33
C ARG A 471 9.01 -6.42 24.66
N ALA A 472 9.60 -6.29 23.49
CA ALA A 472 9.60 -5.04 22.72
C ALA A 472 8.18 -4.69 22.22
N LYS A 473 7.36 -5.71 21.89
CA LYS A 473 5.99 -5.53 21.40
C LYS A 473 5.09 -4.82 22.41
N GLU A 474 5.28 -5.04 23.71
CA GLU A 474 4.54 -4.34 24.77
C GLU A 474 4.70 -2.81 24.70
N ASN A 475 5.85 -2.35 24.19
CA ASN A 475 6.21 -0.94 24.07
C ASN A 475 6.24 -0.47 22.62
N GLN A 476 5.72 -1.28 21.68
CA GLN A 476 5.73 -1.00 20.23
C GLN A 476 7.13 -0.73 19.65
N VAL A 477 8.17 -1.31 20.26
CA VAL A 477 9.55 -1.10 19.81
C VAL A 477 9.86 -2.05 18.64
N PRO A 478 10.27 -1.51 17.48
CA PRO A 478 10.70 -2.32 16.35
C PRO A 478 12.09 -2.93 16.61
N ILE A 479 12.28 -4.14 16.10
CA ILE A 479 13.56 -4.85 16.17
C ILE A 479 14.07 -5.04 14.75
N ILE A 480 15.28 -4.57 14.48
CA ILE A 480 15.96 -4.83 13.21
C ILE A 480 16.85 -6.05 13.39
N ALA A 481 16.47 -7.14 12.72
CA ALA A 481 17.14 -8.42 12.78
C ALA A 481 18.15 -8.54 11.63
N PRO A 482 19.46 -8.53 11.91
CA PRO A 482 20.51 -8.80 10.94
C PRO A 482 20.74 -10.31 10.77
N ILE A 483 19.66 -11.07 10.66
CA ILE A 483 19.69 -12.51 10.39
C ILE A 483 18.62 -12.88 9.35
N PRO A 484 18.79 -14.00 8.60
CA PRO A 484 17.76 -14.54 7.75
C PRO A 484 16.46 -14.84 8.50
N ALA A 485 15.34 -14.69 7.79
CA ALA A 485 14.02 -15.04 8.29
C ALA A 485 13.80 -16.55 8.32
N GLU A 486 13.20 -17.05 9.42
CA GLU A 486 12.68 -18.42 9.52
C GLU A 486 11.16 -18.39 9.75
N SER A 487 10.43 -19.31 9.13
CA SER A 487 8.97 -19.31 8.92
C SER A 487 8.10 -19.54 10.16
N ASP A 488 8.67 -19.65 11.35
CA ASP A 488 8.03 -20.42 12.41
C ASP A 488 7.26 -19.58 13.45
N LEU A 489 7.27 -18.24 13.38
CA LEU A 489 6.57 -17.43 14.39
C LEU A 489 6.10 -16.04 13.92
N SER A 490 4.95 -15.61 14.46
CA SER A 490 4.42 -14.24 14.26
C SER A 490 5.23 -13.20 15.02
N LEU A 491 6.21 -12.58 14.34
CA LEU A 491 7.09 -11.57 14.89
C LEU A 491 6.77 -10.20 14.28
N SER A 492 5.56 -9.71 14.54
CA SER A 492 4.96 -8.54 13.91
C SER A 492 5.73 -7.21 14.06
N ASN A 493 6.66 -7.11 15.02
CA ASN A 493 7.51 -5.94 15.26
C ASN A 493 8.99 -6.18 14.87
N VAL A 494 9.30 -7.30 14.19
CA VAL A 494 10.65 -7.62 13.72
C VAL A 494 10.76 -7.29 12.24
N TYR A 495 11.88 -6.64 11.89
CA TYR A 495 12.29 -6.26 10.55
C TYR A 495 13.51 -7.09 10.17
N TYR A 496 13.30 -8.13 9.39
CA TYR A 496 14.36 -8.98 8.84
C TYR A 496 15.06 -8.25 7.71
N SER A 497 16.31 -7.86 7.95
CA SER A 497 17.12 -7.14 6.96
C SER A 497 17.65 -8.03 5.82
N TYR A 498 17.57 -9.35 5.98
CA TYR A 498 17.91 -10.31 4.94
C TYR A 498 16.68 -10.69 4.12
N THR A 499 16.87 -10.70 2.81
CA THR A 499 15.94 -11.25 1.83
C THR A 499 15.98 -12.77 1.91
N SER A 500 14.80 -13.40 1.97
CA SER A 500 14.73 -14.86 2.12
C SER A 500 15.24 -15.60 0.88
N ASN A 501 15.83 -16.80 1.05
CA ASN A 501 16.30 -17.62 -0.07
C ASN A 501 15.18 -17.95 -1.07
N LYS A 502 13.94 -18.12 -0.59
CA LYS A 502 12.76 -18.32 -1.45
C LYS A 502 12.56 -17.13 -2.38
N LEU A 503 12.69 -15.91 -1.86
CA LEU A 503 12.51 -14.69 -2.62
C LEU A 503 13.70 -14.39 -3.53
N LEU A 504 14.93 -14.64 -3.08
CA LEU A 504 16.13 -14.54 -3.92
C LEU A 504 16.01 -15.46 -5.13
N ARG A 505 15.57 -16.71 -4.92
CA ARG A 505 15.28 -17.65 -6.00
C ARG A 505 14.23 -17.10 -6.95
N LYS A 506 13.09 -16.64 -6.42
CA LYS A 506 12.04 -16.05 -7.25
C LYS A 506 12.59 -14.90 -8.10
N ARG A 507 13.32 -13.95 -7.51
CA ARG A 507 13.89 -12.81 -8.25
C ARG A 507 14.89 -13.24 -9.32
N MET A 508 15.70 -14.27 -9.06
CA MET A 508 16.60 -14.83 -10.07
C MET A 508 15.82 -15.47 -11.22
N LEU A 509 14.76 -16.22 -10.91
CA LEU A 509 13.92 -16.86 -11.92
C LEU A 509 13.13 -15.85 -12.75
N ASP A 510 12.53 -14.85 -12.11
CA ASP A 510 11.84 -13.73 -12.79
C ASP A 510 12.80 -13.00 -13.74
N TYR A 511 14.03 -12.69 -13.29
CA TYR A 511 15.08 -12.12 -14.14
C TYR A 511 15.39 -13.00 -15.35
N MET A 512 15.50 -14.32 -15.14
CA MET A 512 15.82 -15.26 -16.21
C MET A 512 14.69 -15.43 -17.20
N GLU A 513 13.44 -15.40 -16.77
CA GLU A 513 12.27 -15.41 -17.65
C GLU A 513 12.28 -14.20 -18.60
N ASP A 514 12.66 -13.02 -18.10
CA ASP A 514 12.73 -11.79 -18.89
C ASP A 514 13.82 -11.83 -19.98
N ILE A 515 14.92 -12.56 -19.75
CA ILE A 515 16.06 -12.61 -20.68
C ILE A 515 16.13 -13.88 -21.52
N ALA A 516 15.45 -14.95 -21.10
CA ALA A 516 15.43 -16.22 -21.81
C ALA A 516 14.67 -16.11 -23.13
N LYS A 517 15.19 -16.75 -24.17
CA LYS A 517 14.56 -16.83 -25.50
C LYS A 517 14.58 -18.27 -25.99
N ASP A 518 15.74 -18.72 -26.44
CA ASP A 518 15.97 -19.98 -27.15
C ASP A 518 17.17 -20.77 -26.59
N GLN A 519 17.67 -20.37 -25.42
CA GLN A 519 18.84 -20.99 -24.80
C GLN A 519 18.54 -22.42 -24.33
N ASN A 520 19.56 -23.28 -24.43
CA ASN A 520 19.50 -24.64 -23.89
C ASN A 520 19.75 -24.61 -22.37
N MET A 521 18.76 -25.01 -21.59
CA MET A 521 18.87 -24.98 -20.12
C MET A 521 19.23 -26.36 -19.57
N VAL A 522 20.22 -26.39 -18.69
CA VAL A 522 20.66 -27.60 -17.97
C VAL A 522 20.68 -27.31 -16.47
N ILE A 523 20.18 -28.24 -15.67
CA ILE A 523 20.10 -28.13 -14.22
C ILE A 523 20.98 -29.21 -13.60
N ILE A 524 21.94 -28.79 -12.78
CA ILE A 524 22.74 -29.63 -11.90
C ILE A 524 22.29 -29.34 -10.47
N SER A 525 21.68 -30.33 -9.82
CA SER A 525 21.22 -30.20 -8.43
C SER A 525 21.50 -31.48 -7.66
N ASP A 526 22.02 -31.36 -6.45
CA ASP A 526 22.14 -32.51 -5.54
C ASP A 526 20.78 -32.94 -4.95
N SER A 527 20.79 -34.05 -4.20
CA SER A 527 19.59 -34.60 -3.58
C SER A 527 18.90 -33.64 -2.60
N THR A 528 19.65 -32.75 -1.95
CA THR A 528 19.14 -31.78 -0.97
C THR A 528 18.52 -30.52 -1.61
N HIS A 529 18.81 -30.27 -2.89
CA HIS A 529 18.35 -29.10 -3.64
C HIS A 529 17.22 -29.39 -4.63
N ALA A 530 16.48 -30.49 -4.43
CA ALA A 530 15.32 -30.85 -5.24
C ALA A 530 14.26 -29.72 -5.33
N ASN A 531 14.07 -28.95 -4.26
CA ASN A 531 13.14 -27.80 -4.26
C ASN A 531 13.56 -26.70 -5.23
N ALA A 532 14.87 -26.43 -5.35
CA ALA A 532 15.38 -25.44 -6.30
C ALA A 532 15.22 -25.95 -7.74
N ARG A 533 15.59 -27.21 -7.99
CA ARG A 533 15.40 -27.89 -9.28
C ARG A 533 13.94 -27.83 -9.74
N ASN A 534 13.01 -28.19 -8.86
CA ASN A 534 11.57 -28.22 -9.21
C ASN A 534 11.05 -26.81 -9.53
N ALA A 535 11.48 -25.78 -8.80
CA ALA A 535 11.09 -24.40 -9.09
C ALA A 535 11.64 -23.91 -10.45
N ILE A 536 12.86 -24.32 -10.82
CA ILE A 536 13.41 -24.02 -12.15
C ILE A 536 12.61 -24.74 -13.23
N LEU A 537 12.29 -26.03 -13.05
CA LEU A 537 11.51 -26.83 -14.02
C LEU A 537 10.07 -26.36 -14.19
N GLU A 538 9.47 -25.81 -13.13
CA GLU A 538 8.12 -25.22 -13.19
C GLU A 538 8.08 -24.04 -14.17
N LEU A 539 9.15 -23.23 -14.20
CA LEU A 539 9.26 -22.07 -15.09
C LEU A 539 9.85 -22.44 -16.47
N PHE A 540 10.75 -23.41 -16.51
CA PHE A 540 11.43 -23.89 -17.72
C PHE A 540 11.24 -25.41 -17.90
N PRO A 541 10.05 -25.86 -18.37
CA PRO A 541 9.74 -27.29 -18.47
C PRO A 541 10.62 -28.08 -19.44
N SER A 542 11.27 -27.39 -20.39
CA SER A 542 12.20 -27.99 -21.35
C SER A 542 13.63 -28.11 -20.83
N ALA A 543 13.92 -27.66 -19.61
CA ALA A 543 15.26 -27.74 -19.04
C ALA A 543 15.67 -29.21 -18.79
N LYS A 544 16.89 -29.54 -19.17
CA LYS A 544 17.47 -30.89 -19.02
C LYS A 544 18.08 -31.03 -17.63
N ILE A 545 18.06 -32.22 -17.06
CA ILE A 545 18.65 -32.50 -15.75
C ILE A 545 19.94 -33.28 -15.97
N ALA A 546 21.03 -32.83 -15.37
CA ALA A 546 22.28 -33.57 -15.30
C ALA A 546 22.34 -34.35 -13.98
N GLU A 547 22.51 -35.67 -14.06
CA GLU A 547 22.56 -36.51 -12.87
C GLU A 547 23.85 -36.28 -12.06
N VAL A 548 23.67 -36.07 -10.76
CA VAL A 548 24.78 -35.95 -9.81
C VAL A 548 25.01 -37.33 -9.18
N LYS A 549 26.24 -37.84 -9.31
CA LYS A 549 26.67 -39.08 -8.69
C LYS A 549 27.23 -38.77 -7.30
N GLU A 550 26.56 -39.27 -6.26
CA GLU A 550 26.96 -39.13 -4.85
C GLU A 550 27.52 -40.47 -4.36
N GLU A 551 28.84 -40.53 -4.14
CA GLU A 551 29.56 -41.64 -3.48
C GLU A 551 30.04 -41.21 -2.10
N GLU A 552 30.45 -42.16 -1.23
CA GLU A 552 30.79 -41.88 0.19
C GLU A 552 31.77 -40.72 0.40
N GLU A 553 32.71 -40.48 -0.52
CA GLU A 553 33.69 -39.38 -0.44
C GLU A 553 33.69 -38.40 -1.63
N ASN A 554 32.96 -38.74 -2.70
CA ASN A 554 33.00 -38.03 -3.98
C ASN A 554 31.60 -37.63 -4.44
N ILE A 555 31.47 -36.38 -4.87
CA ILE A 555 30.29 -35.87 -5.56
C ILE A 555 30.74 -35.31 -6.91
N GLY A 556 30.05 -35.67 -7.98
CA GLY A 556 30.43 -35.24 -9.31
C GLY A 556 29.36 -35.51 -10.36
N ILE A 557 29.69 -35.14 -11.59
CA ILE A 557 28.86 -35.38 -12.77
C ILE A 557 29.66 -36.20 -13.78
N ASP A 558 28.97 -37.00 -14.57
CA ASP A 558 29.57 -37.70 -15.69
C ASP A 558 29.79 -36.71 -16.85
N ILE A 559 31.05 -36.53 -17.26
CA ILE A 559 31.42 -35.49 -18.24
C ILE A 559 30.81 -35.79 -19.62
N GLU A 560 30.79 -37.06 -20.04
CA GLU A 560 30.31 -37.42 -21.39
C GLU A 560 28.78 -37.34 -21.45
N GLU A 561 28.10 -37.79 -20.40
CA GLU A 561 26.65 -37.60 -20.26
C GLU A 561 26.31 -36.10 -20.23
N PHE A 562 27.02 -35.31 -19.42
CA PHE A 562 26.78 -33.88 -19.31
C PHE A 562 27.00 -33.14 -20.64
N LYS A 563 28.08 -33.45 -21.37
CA LYS A 563 28.33 -32.89 -22.72
C LYS A 563 27.17 -33.17 -23.67
N SER A 564 26.58 -34.37 -23.63
CA SER A 564 25.45 -34.73 -24.49
C SER A 564 24.18 -33.89 -24.25
N LEU A 565 24.08 -33.22 -23.10
CA LEU A 565 22.95 -32.35 -22.77
C LEU A 565 23.12 -30.94 -23.36
N LEU A 566 24.33 -30.55 -23.74
CA LEU A 566 24.66 -29.23 -24.27
C LEU A 566 24.28 -29.12 -25.75
N SER A 567 24.03 -27.89 -26.19
CA SER A 567 23.82 -27.53 -27.59
C SER A 567 25.06 -26.82 -28.13
N ASP A 568 25.42 -27.17 -29.36
CA ASP A 568 26.48 -26.47 -30.10
C ASP A 568 25.92 -25.28 -30.90
N GLU A 569 24.60 -25.19 -31.08
CA GLU A 569 23.93 -24.17 -31.90
C GLU A 569 23.47 -22.95 -31.09
N VAL A 570 23.01 -23.18 -29.85
CA VAL A 570 22.50 -22.13 -28.96
C VAL A 570 23.32 -22.02 -27.68
N GLU A 571 23.22 -20.88 -27.01
CA GLU A 571 23.87 -20.70 -25.71
C GLU A 571 23.30 -21.65 -24.65
N ASN A 572 24.18 -22.21 -23.82
CA ASN A 572 23.83 -23.12 -22.75
C ASN A 572 23.81 -22.39 -21.41
N TRP A 573 22.67 -22.43 -20.73
CA TRP A 573 22.49 -21.89 -19.39
C TRP A 573 22.44 -23.02 -18.38
N VAL A 574 23.46 -23.06 -17.50
CA VAL A 574 23.64 -24.16 -16.56
C VAL A 574 23.38 -23.66 -15.14
N PHE A 575 22.30 -24.16 -14.54
CA PHE A 575 22.00 -23.93 -13.12
C PHE A 575 22.77 -24.91 -12.26
N VAL A 576 23.39 -24.40 -11.20
CA VAL A 576 24.10 -25.20 -10.20
C VAL A 576 23.49 -24.91 -8.84
N GLU A 577 22.80 -25.90 -8.28
CA GLU A 577 22.06 -25.82 -7.03
C GLU A 577 22.63 -26.84 -6.04
N THR A 578 23.52 -26.40 -5.15
CA THR A 578 24.18 -27.27 -4.18
C THR A 578 24.80 -26.47 -3.04
N ASP A 579 24.91 -27.08 -1.85
CA ASP A 579 25.71 -26.58 -0.72
C ASP A 579 27.11 -27.24 -0.66
N ASN A 580 27.49 -28.04 -1.66
CA ASN A 580 28.77 -28.77 -1.69
C ASN A 580 29.83 -28.08 -2.56
N SER A 581 30.88 -27.54 -1.93
CA SER A 581 31.95 -26.82 -2.63
C SER A 581 32.76 -27.67 -3.61
N LYS A 582 32.86 -29.00 -3.37
CA LYS A 582 33.53 -29.91 -4.32
C LYS A 582 32.75 -30.01 -5.64
N LEU A 583 31.42 -30.10 -5.55
CA LEU A 583 30.57 -30.15 -6.74
C LEU A 583 30.66 -28.83 -7.52
N VAL A 584 30.55 -27.68 -6.83
CA VAL A 584 30.70 -26.36 -7.48
C VAL A 584 32.06 -26.23 -8.18
N SER A 585 33.15 -26.61 -7.52
CA SER A 585 34.50 -26.56 -8.08
C SER A 585 34.62 -27.45 -9.32
N SER A 586 34.19 -28.72 -9.23
CA SER A 586 34.21 -29.68 -10.33
C SER A 586 33.40 -29.18 -11.54
N VAL A 587 32.16 -28.76 -11.32
CA VAL A 587 31.27 -28.25 -12.37
C VAL A 587 31.85 -27.00 -13.01
N SER A 588 32.29 -26.01 -12.22
CA SER A 588 32.88 -24.78 -12.76
C SER A 588 34.10 -25.06 -13.64
N SER A 589 34.92 -26.06 -13.28
CA SER A 589 36.08 -26.49 -14.06
C SER A 589 35.67 -27.15 -15.38
N ILE A 590 34.71 -28.08 -15.34
CA ILE A 590 34.18 -28.75 -16.54
C ILE A 590 33.57 -27.73 -17.51
N LEU A 591 32.70 -26.86 -17.01
CA LEU A 591 32.06 -25.81 -17.81
C LEU A 591 33.10 -24.87 -18.42
N ASN A 592 34.11 -24.46 -17.64
CA ASN A 592 35.16 -23.57 -18.14
C ASN A 592 36.04 -24.23 -19.21
N SER A 593 36.30 -25.54 -19.08
CA SER A 593 37.02 -26.31 -20.11
C SER A 593 36.23 -26.35 -21.42
N LEU A 594 34.93 -26.65 -21.36
CA LEU A 594 34.03 -26.68 -22.51
C LEU A 594 33.86 -25.30 -23.16
N HIS A 595 33.75 -24.25 -22.35
CA HIS A 595 33.68 -22.87 -22.84
C HIS A 595 34.95 -22.45 -23.60
N ASN A 596 36.12 -23.02 -23.26
CA ASN A 596 37.41 -22.62 -23.79
C ASN A 596 38.02 -23.60 -24.80
N SER A 597 37.26 -24.53 -25.38
CA SER A 597 37.79 -25.59 -26.28
C SER A 597 38.40 -25.12 -27.62
N LEU A 598 38.75 -23.84 -27.75
CA LEU A 598 39.57 -23.26 -28.83
C LEU A 598 41.02 -23.80 -28.88
N LEU A 599 41.35 -24.86 -28.14
CA LEU A 599 42.70 -25.42 -28.06
C LEU A 599 42.81 -26.85 -28.62
N ASP A 600 41.72 -27.44 -29.14
CA ASP A 600 41.83 -28.69 -29.88
C ASP A 600 42.34 -28.41 -31.30
N VAL A 601 43.64 -28.66 -31.48
CA VAL A 601 44.37 -28.57 -32.76
C VAL A 601 43.77 -29.49 -33.84
N GLU A 602 42.95 -30.46 -33.45
CA GLU A 602 42.37 -31.48 -34.32
C GLU A 602 41.05 -31.06 -34.99
N GLU A 603 40.30 -30.09 -34.45
CA GLU A 603 38.99 -29.66 -34.98
C GLU A 603 38.84 -28.11 -35.00
N PRO A 604 39.56 -27.40 -35.89
CA PRO A 604 39.58 -25.93 -35.95
C PRO A 604 38.24 -25.27 -36.34
N ASP A 605 37.28 -26.05 -36.85
CA ASP A 605 35.96 -25.57 -37.30
C ASP A 605 34.84 -25.76 -36.26
N ARG A 606 35.14 -26.32 -35.08
CA ARG A 606 34.11 -26.58 -34.05
C ARG A 606 33.65 -25.27 -33.42
N GLU A 607 32.36 -24.94 -33.58
CA GLU A 607 31.79 -23.75 -32.98
C GLU A 607 31.89 -23.79 -31.45
N LYS A 608 32.27 -22.66 -30.86
CA LYS A 608 32.49 -22.52 -29.42
C LYS A 608 31.19 -22.81 -28.67
N VAL A 609 31.17 -23.87 -27.85
CA VAL A 609 30.08 -24.12 -26.90
C VAL A 609 30.01 -22.94 -25.93
N LYS A 610 29.00 -22.08 -26.11
CA LYS A 610 28.79 -20.94 -25.21
C LYS A 610 28.07 -21.43 -23.98
N VAL A 611 28.68 -21.21 -22.83
CA VAL A 611 28.20 -21.68 -21.53
C VAL A 611 28.17 -20.51 -20.56
N ARG A 612 27.04 -20.35 -19.87
CA ARG A 612 26.87 -19.46 -18.73
C ARG A 612 26.41 -20.25 -17.50
N MET A 613 26.93 -19.89 -16.34
CA MET A 613 26.62 -20.55 -15.07
C MET A 613 25.69 -19.68 -14.23
N PHE A 614 24.72 -20.30 -13.58
CA PHE A 614 23.72 -19.62 -12.75
C PHE A 614 23.53 -20.36 -11.43
N THR A 615 23.10 -19.65 -10.39
CA THR A 615 22.51 -20.25 -9.19
C THR A 615 21.39 -19.36 -8.68
N THR A 616 20.35 -19.96 -8.12
CA THR A 616 19.25 -19.27 -7.46
C THR A 616 19.56 -18.92 -6.00
N ASN A 617 20.67 -19.44 -5.45
CA ASN A 617 21.11 -19.16 -4.10
C ASN A 617 22.63 -19.31 -3.95
N LYS A 618 23.37 -18.18 -3.97
CA LYS A 618 24.83 -18.21 -3.71
C LYS A 618 25.09 -18.38 -2.21
N ASN A 619 25.28 -19.63 -1.80
CA ASN A 619 25.64 -20.02 -0.43
C ASN A 619 27.17 -20.10 -0.24
N ASN A 620 27.60 -20.53 0.95
CA ASN A 620 29.02 -20.67 1.31
C ASN A 620 29.80 -21.65 0.44
N ALA A 621 29.14 -22.59 -0.26
CA ALA A 621 29.82 -23.51 -1.16
C ALA A 621 30.54 -22.74 -2.26
N PHE A 622 29.92 -21.68 -2.78
CA PHE A 622 30.42 -20.83 -3.86
C PHE A 622 31.51 -19.82 -3.43
N GLU A 623 31.78 -19.69 -2.13
CA GLU A 623 32.78 -18.79 -1.56
C GLU A 623 34.06 -19.52 -1.13
N SER A 624 34.12 -20.84 -1.31
CA SER A 624 35.25 -21.66 -0.85
C SER A 624 36.51 -21.36 -1.68
N ASP A 625 37.66 -21.36 -1.02
CA ASP A 625 38.99 -21.13 -1.64
C ASP A 625 39.32 -22.10 -2.79
N VAL A 626 38.64 -23.25 -2.86
CA VAL A 626 38.79 -24.24 -3.94
C VAL A 626 38.12 -23.81 -5.26
N ILE A 627 37.37 -22.71 -5.26
CA ILE A 627 36.64 -22.22 -6.42
C ILE A 627 37.44 -21.13 -7.12
N SER A 628 37.67 -21.35 -8.42
CA SER A 628 38.41 -20.42 -9.25
C SER A 628 37.53 -19.22 -9.66
N SER A 629 37.91 -18.03 -9.21
CA SER A 629 37.26 -16.78 -9.64
C SER A 629 37.38 -16.53 -11.15
N SER A 630 38.44 -17.03 -11.80
CA SER A 630 38.58 -16.94 -13.26
C SER A 630 37.59 -17.84 -13.98
N HIS A 631 37.31 -19.05 -13.45
CA HIS A 631 36.28 -19.92 -14.02
C HIS A 631 34.90 -19.26 -13.91
N LEU A 632 34.55 -18.75 -12.73
CA LEU A 632 33.28 -18.05 -12.52
C LEU A 632 33.13 -16.83 -13.46
N SER A 633 34.22 -16.10 -13.69
CA SER A 633 34.23 -14.98 -14.63
C SER A 633 34.06 -15.38 -16.08
N ASN A 634 34.74 -16.44 -16.54
CA ASN A 634 34.60 -16.92 -17.91
C ASN A 634 33.19 -17.44 -18.19
N LEU A 635 32.55 -18.03 -17.17
CA LEU A 635 31.20 -18.56 -17.22
C LEU A 635 30.12 -17.50 -16.96
N GLN A 636 30.50 -16.22 -16.83
CA GLN A 636 29.60 -15.13 -16.49
C GLN A 636 28.65 -15.48 -15.34
N PHE A 637 29.22 -16.05 -14.28
CA PHE A 637 28.44 -16.65 -13.19
C PHE A 637 27.48 -15.62 -12.61
N THR A 638 26.18 -15.89 -12.71
CA THR A 638 25.12 -14.94 -12.33
C THR A 638 24.26 -15.48 -11.20
N TYR A 639 24.00 -14.65 -10.20
CA TYR A 639 23.34 -15.06 -8.96
C TYR A 639 22.63 -13.91 -8.26
N PRO A 640 21.58 -14.18 -7.47
CA PRO A 640 20.95 -13.17 -6.62
C PRO A 640 21.78 -12.98 -5.33
N SER A 641 21.82 -11.74 -4.82
CA SER A 641 22.54 -11.41 -3.58
C SER A 641 21.86 -10.30 -2.81
N VAL A 642 21.92 -10.37 -1.49
CA VAL A 642 21.53 -9.27 -0.58
C VAL A 642 22.64 -8.23 -0.37
N TYR A 643 23.83 -8.53 -0.89
CA TYR A 643 25.03 -7.74 -0.71
C TYR A 643 25.75 -7.54 -2.04
N ARG A 644 26.16 -6.31 -2.30
CA ARG A 644 27.09 -5.96 -3.37
C ARG A 644 28.36 -5.41 -2.74
N MET A 645 29.51 -5.84 -3.25
CA MET A 645 30.79 -5.29 -2.80
C MET A 645 30.82 -3.77 -3.04
N PRO A 646 31.07 -2.97 -1.99
CA PRO A 646 31.09 -1.53 -2.13
C PRO A 646 32.29 -1.08 -2.98
N SER A 647 32.06 -0.09 -3.84
CA SER A 647 33.13 0.65 -4.51
C SER A 647 33.81 1.62 -3.55
N ASP A 648 34.99 2.16 -3.89
CA ASP A 648 35.68 3.17 -3.06
C ASP A 648 34.73 4.35 -2.75
N ASN A 649 34.32 4.47 -1.49
CA ASN A 649 33.28 5.40 -1.06
C ASN A 649 33.59 6.07 0.27
N ALA A 650 32.76 7.05 0.65
CA ALA A 650 32.96 7.84 1.86
C ALA A 650 32.94 7.00 3.15
N PHE A 651 32.12 5.94 3.20
CA PHE A 651 32.08 5.02 4.33
C PHE A 651 33.41 4.26 4.46
N ALA A 652 33.90 3.64 3.38
CA ALA A 652 35.15 2.87 3.40
C ALA A 652 36.33 3.72 3.88
N LYS A 653 36.46 4.94 3.37
CA LYS A 653 37.52 5.90 3.79
C LYS A 653 37.41 6.28 5.27
N ARG A 654 36.19 6.48 5.77
CA ARG A 654 35.94 6.80 7.19
C ARG A 654 36.25 5.60 8.08
N TYR A 655 35.83 4.42 7.65
CA TYR A 655 36.08 3.17 8.35
C TYR A 655 37.58 2.90 8.46
N GLU A 656 38.32 2.99 7.36
CA GLU A 656 39.78 2.85 7.34
C GLU A 656 40.47 3.88 8.24
N ARG A 657 40.03 5.15 8.22
CA ARG A 657 40.58 6.18 9.11
C ARG A 657 40.36 5.85 10.59
N ARG A 658 39.22 5.24 10.92
CA ARG A 658 38.83 4.93 12.31
C ARG A 658 39.49 3.65 12.83
N PHE A 659 39.60 2.62 11.99
CA PHE A 659 39.99 1.28 12.41
C PHE A 659 41.30 0.77 11.79
N GLY A 660 41.86 1.49 10.81
CA GLY A 660 43.14 1.13 10.17
C GLY A 660 43.06 -0.01 9.16
N SER A 661 41.86 -0.48 8.82
CA SER A 661 41.64 -1.58 7.87
C SER A 661 40.40 -1.33 7.00
N THR A 662 40.33 -2.01 5.85
CA THR A 662 39.16 -1.99 4.98
C THR A 662 37.97 -2.66 5.68
N PRO A 663 36.73 -2.15 5.52
CA PRO A 663 35.56 -2.79 6.10
C PRO A 663 35.30 -4.16 5.47
N ASP A 664 34.96 -5.14 6.31
CA ASP A 664 34.43 -6.42 5.84
C ASP A 664 32.93 -6.34 5.53
N LEU A 665 32.35 -7.41 4.99
CA LEU A 665 30.93 -7.43 4.62
C LEU A 665 29.99 -7.15 5.82
N TYR A 666 30.39 -7.56 7.03
CA TYR A 666 29.60 -7.38 8.25
C TYR A 666 29.64 -5.93 8.71
N ALA A 667 30.79 -5.25 8.57
CA ALA A 667 30.94 -3.81 8.79
C ALA A 667 30.12 -2.99 7.78
N VAL A 668 30.15 -3.34 6.50
CA VAL A 668 29.30 -2.68 5.49
C VAL A 668 27.82 -2.84 5.86
N ARG A 669 27.40 -4.05 6.23
CA ARG A 669 26.01 -4.31 6.65
C ARG A 669 25.63 -3.58 7.94
N GLY A 670 26.54 -3.53 8.92
CA GLY A 670 26.36 -2.80 10.16
C GLY A 670 26.15 -1.31 9.93
N PHE A 671 26.93 -0.73 9.03
CA PHE A 671 26.77 0.65 8.60
C PHE A 671 25.44 0.87 7.89
N ASP A 672 25.15 0.12 6.82
CA ASP A 672 23.96 0.33 5.99
C ASP A 672 22.67 0.15 6.79
N ILE A 673 22.55 -0.90 7.62
CA ILE A 673 21.36 -1.14 8.46
C ILE A 673 21.18 0.00 9.47
N THR A 674 22.25 0.38 10.15
CA THR A 674 22.18 1.41 11.20
C THR A 674 21.88 2.77 10.59
N TYR A 675 22.53 3.11 9.47
CA TYR A 675 22.34 4.39 8.81
C TYR A 675 20.92 4.51 8.24
N ASP A 676 20.40 3.45 7.60
CA ASP A 676 19.02 3.38 7.13
C ASP A 676 18.01 3.62 8.26
N LEU A 677 18.19 2.89 9.36
CA LEU A 677 17.33 3.02 10.53
C LEU A 677 17.38 4.43 11.12
N LEU A 678 18.57 5.00 11.28
CA LEU A 678 18.74 6.32 11.88
C LEU A 678 18.17 7.43 11.01
N LEU A 679 18.34 7.34 9.68
CA LEU A 679 17.70 8.26 8.74
C LEU A 679 16.16 8.18 8.84
N LYS A 680 15.60 6.97 8.92
CA LYS A 680 14.17 6.76 9.10
C LYS A 680 13.67 7.34 10.42
N LEU A 681 14.38 7.10 11.52
CA LEU A 681 14.03 7.62 12.85
C LEU A 681 14.24 9.13 12.98
N ALA A 682 15.17 9.71 12.23
CA ALA A 682 15.39 11.16 12.16
C ALA A 682 14.28 11.88 11.37
N TYR A 683 13.63 11.18 10.44
CA TYR A 683 12.43 11.67 9.76
C TYR A 683 11.19 11.55 10.65
N ASN A 684 10.96 10.37 11.22
CA ASN A 684 9.90 10.14 12.23
C ASN A 684 10.30 8.96 13.13
N THR A 685 10.23 9.17 14.44
CA THR A 685 10.59 8.18 15.46
C THR A 685 9.74 6.91 15.43
N ASN A 686 8.58 6.93 14.77
CA ASN A 686 7.73 5.76 14.58
C ASN A 686 8.07 5.04 13.26
N LEU A 687 9.00 4.08 13.33
CA LEU A 687 9.43 3.32 12.16
C LEU A 687 8.27 2.61 11.42
N MET A 688 7.21 2.21 12.13
CA MET A 688 6.03 1.57 11.53
C MET A 688 5.18 2.51 10.68
N GLU A 689 5.24 3.82 10.93
CA GLU A 689 4.63 4.81 10.05
C GLU A 689 5.54 5.11 8.86
N VAL A 690 6.85 5.22 9.12
CA VAL A 690 7.84 5.50 8.08
C VAL A 690 7.89 4.41 7.01
N SER A 691 7.87 3.14 7.40
CA SER A 691 7.89 1.99 6.48
C SER A 691 6.68 1.91 5.55
N LYS A 692 5.60 2.66 5.79
CA LYS A 692 4.43 2.72 4.90
C LYS A 692 4.65 3.56 3.65
N PHE A 693 5.58 4.51 3.72
CA PHE A 693 5.77 5.52 2.68
C PHE A 693 7.17 5.51 2.06
N ILE A 694 8.13 4.88 2.72
CA ILE A 694 9.50 4.74 2.21
C ILE A 694 9.60 3.47 1.38
N GLY A 695 10.01 3.65 0.12
CA GLY A 695 10.27 2.57 -0.83
C GLY A 695 11.62 1.90 -0.63
N GLU A 696 12.24 1.46 -1.72
CA GLU A 696 13.55 0.81 -1.68
C GLU A 696 14.63 1.84 -1.32
N THR A 697 15.42 1.56 -0.29
CA THR A 697 16.61 2.35 0.07
C THR A 697 17.88 1.58 -0.31
N GLU A 698 18.86 2.25 -0.90
CA GLU A 698 20.17 1.70 -1.26
C GLU A 698 21.27 2.51 -0.59
N TYR A 699 22.29 1.81 -0.08
CA TYR A 699 23.45 2.44 0.56
C TYR A 699 24.75 1.88 -0.02
N THR A 700 25.71 1.52 0.84
CA THR A 700 27.07 1.18 0.45
C THR A 700 27.14 -0.17 -0.26
N GLY A 701 26.53 -1.19 0.34
CA GLY A 701 26.51 -2.55 -0.19
C GLY A 701 25.18 -3.26 -0.02
N ASN A 702 24.19 -2.66 0.62
CA ASN A 702 22.90 -3.28 0.92
C ASN A 702 21.73 -2.40 0.48
N LYS A 703 20.62 -3.05 0.14
CA LYS A 703 19.32 -2.43 -0.12
C LYS A 703 18.29 -2.90 0.88
N PHE A 704 17.30 -2.05 1.18
CA PHE A 704 16.19 -2.38 2.07
C PHE A 704 14.86 -1.94 1.47
N ASP A 705 13.94 -2.88 1.30
CA ASP A 705 12.53 -2.63 1.00
C ASP A 705 11.70 -3.52 1.91
N TYR A 706 11.22 -2.96 3.03
CA TYR A 706 10.57 -3.76 4.07
C TYR A 706 9.08 -3.88 3.80
N GLU A 707 8.66 -5.07 3.38
CA GLU A 707 7.24 -5.39 3.24
C GLU A 707 6.73 -6.19 4.43
N LYS A 708 5.50 -5.88 4.86
CA LYS A 708 4.85 -6.59 5.94
C LYS A 708 4.21 -7.88 5.42
N ASP A 709 4.66 -9.01 5.94
CA ASP A 709 3.93 -10.27 5.78
C ASP A 709 2.70 -10.30 6.71
N ASN A 710 1.62 -10.93 6.25
CA ASN A 710 0.34 -10.94 6.96
C ASN A 710 0.43 -11.55 8.37
N VAL A 711 1.43 -12.39 8.64
CA VAL A 711 1.55 -13.11 9.91
C VAL A 711 2.90 -12.89 10.60
N SER A 712 3.99 -12.73 9.85
CA SER A 712 5.33 -13.10 10.38
C SER A 712 6.30 -11.95 10.69
N GLY A 713 5.96 -10.69 10.34
CA GLY A 713 6.85 -9.54 10.54
C GLY A 713 7.06 -8.71 9.28
N TYR A 714 8.14 -7.94 9.23
CA TYR A 714 8.58 -7.19 8.06
C TYR A 714 9.80 -7.87 7.45
N PHE A 715 9.78 -8.07 6.13
CA PHE A 715 10.82 -8.78 5.40
C PHE A 715 11.39 -7.90 4.32
N ASN A 716 12.71 -7.81 4.27
CA ASN A 716 13.39 -7.15 3.17
C ASN A 716 13.10 -7.89 1.86
N GLN A 717 12.57 -7.17 0.87
CA GLN A 717 12.32 -7.67 -0.47
C GLN A 717 13.48 -7.35 -1.43
N ALA A 718 14.31 -6.37 -1.08
CA ALA A 718 15.34 -5.85 -1.96
C ALA A 718 16.51 -6.82 -2.13
N SER A 719 17.00 -6.96 -3.35
CA SER A 719 18.20 -7.73 -3.66
C SER A 719 18.82 -7.23 -4.95
N TYR A 720 20.03 -7.67 -5.22
CA TYR A 720 20.73 -7.46 -6.48
C TYR A 720 20.73 -8.76 -7.27
N ILE A 721 20.76 -8.65 -8.60
CA ILE A 721 21.28 -9.72 -9.45
C ILE A 721 22.69 -9.32 -9.87
N LEU A 722 23.66 -10.17 -9.52
CA LEU A 722 25.07 -9.93 -9.75
C LEU A 722 25.60 -10.94 -10.76
N THR A 723 26.55 -10.51 -11.59
CA THR A 723 27.24 -11.36 -12.55
C THR A 723 28.75 -11.15 -12.43
N PHE A 724 29.53 -12.21 -12.61
CA PHE A 724 30.96 -12.09 -12.83
C PHE A 724 31.24 -11.71 -14.29
N ASP A 725 32.09 -10.72 -14.50
CA ASP A 725 32.52 -10.26 -15.81
C ASP A 725 33.90 -9.62 -15.72
N ASP A 726 34.88 -10.16 -16.46
CA ASP A 726 36.29 -9.74 -16.47
C ASP A 726 36.91 -9.63 -15.06
N LEU A 727 36.78 -10.70 -14.27
CA LEU A 727 37.22 -10.82 -12.87
C LEU A 727 36.62 -9.76 -11.92
N ARG A 728 35.53 -9.11 -12.34
CA ARG A 728 34.79 -8.13 -11.56
C ARG A 728 33.36 -8.61 -11.37
N ILE A 729 32.75 -8.18 -10.28
CA ILE A 729 31.32 -8.42 -10.05
C ILE A 729 30.56 -7.17 -10.48
N LYS A 730 29.58 -7.33 -11.37
CA LYS A 730 28.72 -6.25 -11.87
C LYS A 730 27.27 -6.53 -11.49
N GLN A 731 26.52 -5.48 -11.22
CA GLN A 731 25.07 -5.57 -11.05
C GLN A 731 24.41 -5.54 -12.43
N VAL A 732 23.50 -6.49 -12.68
CA VAL A 732 22.69 -6.55 -13.90
C VAL A 732 21.23 -6.19 -13.66
N GLN A 733 20.77 -6.28 -12.41
CA GLN A 733 19.46 -5.80 -11.96
C GLN A 733 19.54 -5.31 -10.51
#